data_AF-A0A7Z9ZNS5-F1
#
_entry.id   AF-A0A7Z9ZNS5-F1
#
_cell.length_a   1.000
_cell.length_b   1.000
_cell.length_c   1.000
_cell.angle_alpha   90.00
_cell.angle_beta   90.00
_cell.angle_gamma   90.00
#
_symmetry.space_group_name_H-M   'P 1'
#
loop_
_entity.id
_entity.type
_entity.pdbx_description
1 polymer ?
#
loop_
_entity_poly.entity_id
_entity_poly.type
_entity_poly.pdbx_seq_one_letter_code
_entity_poly.pdbx_strand_id
1 'polypeptide(L)'
;MKYTQTYIFLYIFPMFFSKKNNLKNQKNTDILENSNNYETLNHQNKVPEYFHIKPVNSRGHFGYTGRKLWKVVRIAKNKYLDVTRKRPIATAIASLALMLGGMFIFSQTADNFKASITDTPSPIPFDGAVYPFHKAPNWFVVGGKNTRLYSSYSASELINAPRYEVSKMRSEAWEKETVNRKITYPIVYMGKYKFDHIENTGSHPAVDIKLATGTPVFSIANGIVVKSKTQSTGYGQHIVIRHDSVPTYGTVYSSYSHLSNRAVKVGDVVKKDQQIGKVGSTGNSTTAHIHFQIDKKSAPFFPYWPFTIKDARAAGYNFTTAVNAGFGKANGYKHTINPFTFIHTYTNSSSANIHASAAITTSAPTPKPTIAPKLAGFKLEVSPTKILAGEKVKLTILASDKKKNFLETYNQSVTISYAKENSNKSETIETTLQSGEKNLYLTLNKIGKNTIFVKKGNIIETITVQVVTPKITTQPEVTKIAATEHTLKNKTASVTEITNIPIVSPAKFNHFEITDTHGNTEKTSVKIGEKITVKITAIDDNNKIFKDSTYPPRGSYIIAVKNGKTNVLQVRKGDLSTGEITVIFTAEKAGIGFIKINDAILTINVQSNTPEKIESNNNKKLFTDVSASHKNYNAIKYLKNLNIIGGYDDGSFKPNKTVNRSEALKMILEALDVSITKNLNNPFNDVSSQDWFVNYVLSAYNQKIVGGYNDGTFRPAKTVSRAEYFKILIATSKLPLKGIPANNPFVDVAKTSWFAEYAQFAKENKLLNFGTHFLGSQGVTRAEVAESIYQLIK
;
A
#
# COMPACT_ATOMS: atom_id res chain seq x y z
N MET A 1 3.49 -44.49 19.74
CA MET A 1 2.12 -45.07 19.60
C MET A 1 1.12 -44.17 20.33
N LYS A 2 -0.16 -44.16 19.91
CA LYS A 2 -1.40 -43.73 20.64
C LYS A 2 -1.32 -42.43 21.50
N TYR A 3 -2.04 -41.33 21.20
CA TYR A 3 -3.51 -41.11 21.42
C TYR A 3 -4.00 -41.59 22.81
N THR A 4 -4.80 -40.87 23.60
CA THR A 4 -5.46 -39.53 23.48
C THR A 4 -4.96 -38.59 24.63
N GLN A 5 -5.55 -37.48 25.12
CA GLN A 5 -6.80 -36.73 24.86
C GLN A 5 -6.64 -35.25 25.27
N THR A 6 -7.68 -34.42 25.07
CA THR A 6 -7.79 -33.03 25.59
C THR A 6 -8.96 -32.91 26.56
N TYR A 7 -8.77 -32.22 27.70
CA TYR A 7 -9.87 -31.62 28.46
C TYR A 7 -9.50 -30.22 28.96
N ILE A 8 -10.43 -29.28 28.79
CA ILE A 8 -10.31 -27.88 29.22
C ILE A 8 -11.26 -27.68 30.40
N PHE A 9 -10.74 -27.26 31.56
CA PHE A 9 -11.56 -26.79 32.67
C PHE A 9 -11.71 -25.27 32.62
N LEU A 10 -12.93 -24.78 32.36
CA LEU A 10 -13.29 -23.40 32.72
C LEU A 10 -13.60 -23.35 34.22
N TYR A 11 -12.78 -22.61 34.97
CA TYR A 11 -13.16 -22.15 36.30
C TYR A 11 -13.91 -20.82 36.20
N ILE A 12 -15.15 -20.79 36.71
CA ILE A 12 -15.87 -19.55 37.00
C ILE A 12 -15.89 -19.40 38.52
N PHE A 13 -15.28 -18.32 39.03
CA PHE A 13 -15.27 -18.01 40.45
C PHE A 13 -16.63 -17.43 40.91
N PRO A 14 -17.18 -17.85 42.07
CA PRO A 14 -18.35 -17.22 42.66
C PRO A 14 -18.00 -15.90 43.37
N MET A 15 -19.01 -15.04 43.56
CA MET A 15 -18.89 -13.85 44.41
C MET A 15 -18.81 -14.23 45.89
N PHE A 16 -17.87 -13.67 46.65
CA PHE A 16 -18.05 -13.38 48.07
C PHE A 16 -17.09 -12.25 48.52
N PHE A 17 -17.65 -11.13 48.99
CA PHE A 17 -16.92 -10.17 49.82
C PHE A 17 -17.89 -9.41 50.75
N SER A 18 -18.12 -9.96 51.93
CA SER A 18 -18.51 -9.20 53.13
C SER A 18 -18.35 -10.09 54.36
N LYS A 19 -17.38 -9.79 55.21
CA LYS A 19 -17.35 -10.30 56.59
C LYS A 19 -16.63 -9.28 57.46
N LYS A 20 -17.29 -8.82 58.53
CA LYS A 20 -16.69 -7.91 59.51
C LYS A 20 -15.55 -8.60 60.26
N ASN A 21 -14.63 -7.78 60.76
CA ASN A 21 -13.59 -8.16 61.69
C ASN A 21 -14.16 -8.86 62.93
N ASN A 22 -13.38 -9.76 63.53
CA ASN A 22 -13.09 -9.66 64.95
C ASN A 22 -11.70 -10.26 65.22
N LEU A 23 -10.87 -9.51 65.93
CA LEU A 23 -9.57 -9.97 66.44
C LEU A 23 -9.78 -10.67 67.79
N LYS A 24 -8.84 -11.55 68.15
CA LYS A 24 -8.76 -12.08 69.51
C LYS A 24 -8.41 -10.95 70.48
N ASN A 25 -8.91 -11.03 71.71
CA ASN A 25 -8.03 -10.97 72.87
C ASN A 25 -8.66 -11.71 74.06
N GLN A 26 -7.79 -12.22 74.94
CA GLN A 26 -8.16 -13.03 76.09
C GLN A 26 -7.23 -12.67 77.26
N LYS A 27 -7.76 -11.96 78.26
CA LYS A 27 -7.30 -12.01 79.66
C LYS A 27 -8.24 -11.20 80.57
N ASN A 28 -9.08 -11.95 81.28
CA ASN A 28 -9.35 -11.90 82.73
C ASN A 28 -9.46 -10.59 83.54
N THR A 29 -10.31 -10.74 84.56
CA THR A 29 -10.27 -10.14 85.92
C THR A 29 -10.62 -8.66 86.10
N ASP A 30 -11.90 -8.46 86.41
CA ASP A 30 -12.38 -8.07 87.75
C ASP A 30 -12.61 -6.59 88.17
N ILE A 31 -13.74 -6.47 88.88
CA ILE A 31 -14.03 -5.58 90.04
C ILE A 31 -14.49 -4.11 89.80
N LEU A 32 -15.77 -3.94 90.14
CA LEU A 32 -16.48 -2.79 90.75
C LEU A 32 -16.72 -1.44 90.02
N GLU A 33 -17.95 -0.97 90.28
CA GLU A 33 -18.39 0.40 90.59
C GLU A 33 -18.50 1.55 89.54
N ASN A 34 -19.77 1.71 89.10
CA ASN A 34 -20.68 2.79 89.52
C ASN A 34 -20.77 4.15 88.75
N SER A 35 -21.99 4.70 88.79
CA SER A 35 -22.40 6.10 88.59
C SER A 35 -22.39 6.78 87.19
N ASN A 36 -23.61 6.95 86.65
CA ASN A 36 -24.29 8.24 86.44
C ASN A 36 -23.64 9.40 85.63
N ASN A 37 -24.25 9.81 84.51
CA ASN A 37 -25.19 10.97 84.39
C ASN A 37 -25.18 11.72 83.02
N TYR A 38 -26.39 12.17 82.60
CA TYR A 38 -26.75 13.43 81.89
C TYR A 38 -26.01 13.88 80.59
N GLU A 39 -26.58 14.66 79.64
CA GLU A 39 -27.96 15.14 79.43
C GLU A 39 -28.30 15.50 77.94
N THR A 40 -29.58 15.78 77.70
CA THR A 40 -30.30 16.47 76.60
C THR A 40 -29.56 17.08 75.38
N LEU A 41 -30.21 16.98 74.19
CA LEU A 41 -30.96 18.11 73.59
C LEU A 41 -31.88 17.68 72.42
N ASN A 42 -32.85 18.54 72.04
CA ASN A 42 -34.04 18.19 71.24
C ASN A 42 -34.66 19.41 70.51
N HIS A 43 -35.17 19.25 69.28
CA HIS A 43 -36.22 20.04 68.59
C HIS A 43 -36.55 19.32 67.24
N GLN A 44 -37.80 18.97 66.88
CA GLN A 44 -38.93 19.81 66.38
C GLN A 44 -38.68 20.51 65.02
N ASN A 45 -39.64 20.69 64.09
CA ASN A 45 -41.01 20.15 63.92
C ASN A 45 -41.54 20.47 62.50
N LYS A 46 -42.43 19.62 61.92
CA LYS A 46 -43.73 19.97 61.24
C LYS A 46 -44.28 18.87 60.30
N VAL A 47 -45.61 18.78 60.27
CA VAL A 47 -46.47 18.00 59.33
C VAL A 47 -47.67 18.92 58.94
N PRO A 48 -48.50 18.61 57.91
CA PRO A 48 -49.70 17.74 58.06
C PRO A 48 -49.87 16.70 56.91
N GLU A 49 -50.59 15.56 57.02
CA GLU A 49 -52.00 15.30 57.44
C GLU A 49 -53.00 15.83 56.38
N TYR A 50 -54.07 15.14 55.94
CA TYR A 50 -54.80 13.93 56.38
C TYR A 50 -54.61 12.73 55.39
N PHE A 51 -55.39 11.62 55.25
CA PHE A 51 -56.78 11.23 55.57
C PHE A 51 -56.93 9.69 55.77
N HIS A 52 -58.13 9.23 56.16
CA HIS A 52 -58.43 7.84 56.57
C HIS A 52 -59.15 6.94 55.54
N ILE A 53 -59.06 5.63 55.74
CA ILE A 53 -60.01 4.60 55.28
C ILE A 53 -60.46 3.76 56.50
N LYS A 54 -61.74 3.39 56.59
CA LYS A 54 -62.29 2.41 57.56
C LYS A 54 -62.67 1.10 56.86
N PRO A 55 -62.49 -0.08 57.50
CA PRO A 55 -63.01 -1.36 57.01
C PRO A 55 -64.39 -1.69 57.59
N VAL A 56 -65.22 -2.43 56.83
CA VAL A 56 -66.48 -3.05 57.32
C VAL A 56 -66.63 -4.45 56.70
N ASN A 57 -67.10 -5.41 57.49
CA ASN A 57 -67.37 -6.80 57.08
C ASN A 57 -68.88 -7.07 56.95
N SER A 58 -69.27 -7.98 56.04
CA SER A 58 -70.51 -8.76 56.15
C SER A 58 -70.38 -10.12 55.42
N ARG A 59 -71.33 -11.04 55.62
CA ARG A 59 -71.23 -12.48 55.26
C ARG A 59 -72.47 -12.99 54.50
N GLY A 60 -72.31 -14.08 53.76
CA GLY A 60 -73.40 -14.89 53.16
C GLY A 60 -73.41 -14.81 51.61
N HIS A 61 -73.81 -15.84 50.86
CA HIS A 61 -74.20 -17.22 51.24
C HIS A 61 -74.13 -18.18 50.02
N PHE A 62 -74.36 -19.48 50.26
CA PHE A 62 -74.67 -20.57 49.29
C PHE A 62 -73.66 -21.04 48.22
N GLY A 63 -73.76 -22.34 47.90
CA GLY A 63 -73.53 -22.88 46.55
C GLY A 63 -72.27 -23.73 46.31
N TYR A 64 -72.35 -25.04 46.52
CA TYR A 64 -71.31 -25.98 46.05
C TYR A 64 -71.40 -26.20 44.52
N THR A 65 -70.27 -26.08 43.81
CA THR A 65 -69.90 -27.03 42.74
C THR A 65 -68.42 -26.91 42.38
N GLY A 66 -67.71 -28.05 42.40
CA GLY A 66 -66.33 -28.11 41.92
C GLY A 66 -66.22 -28.04 40.39
N ARG A 67 -64.97 -28.03 39.88
CA ARG A 67 -64.59 -28.07 38.44
C ARG A 67 -64.70 -26.77 37.62
N LYS A 68 -64.15 -25.64 38.08
CA LYS A 68 -63.73 -24.54 37.14
C LYS A 68 -62.37 -23.88 37.40
N LEU A 69 -61.93 -23.71 38.65
CA LEU A 69 -60.69 -22.95 38.95
C LEU A 69 -59.37 -23.61 38.52
N TRP A 70 -59.29 -24.95 38.48
CA TRP A 70 -58.05 -25.68 38.20
C TRP A 70 -57.54 -25.60 36.75
N LYS A 71 -58.36 -25.17 35.77
CA LYS A 71 -57.89 -25.03 34.37
C LYS A 71 -57.07 -23.75 34.14
N VAL A 72 -57.40 -22.64 34.80
CA VAL A 72 -56.72 -21.35 34.58
C VAL A 72 -55.28 -21.37 35.13
N VAL A 73 -55.10 -21.84 36.37
CA VAL A 73 -53.78 -21.89 37.03
C VAL A 73 -52.79 -22.79 36.27
N ARG A 74 -53.26 -23.90 35.68
CA ARG A 74 -52.41 -24.83 34.93
C ARG A 74 -51.91 -24.25 33.60
N ILE A 75 -52.72 -23.43 32.93
CA ILE A 75 -52.34 -22.75 31.67
C ILE A 75 -51.31 -21.63 31.96
N ALA A 76 -51.53 -20.83 33.01
CA ALA A 76 -50.60 -19.78 33.41
C ALA A 76 -49.21 -20.35 33.79
N LYS A 77 -49.17 -21.40 34.63
CA LYS A 77 -47.92 -21.99 35.12
C LYS A 77 -47.09 -22.64 33.98
N ASN A 78 -47.75 -23.28 33.01
CA ASN A 78 -47.05 -23.87 31.86
C ASN A 78 -46.49 -22.80 30.88
N LYS A 79 -47.19 -21.67 30.66
CA LYS A 79 -46.64 -20.57 29.84
C LYS A 79 -45.42 -19.91 30.50
N TYR A 80 -45.40 -19.75 31.82
CA TYR A 80 -44.27 -19.13 32.52
C TYR A 80 -43.00 -20.01 32.51
N LEU A 81 -43.16 -21.34 32.63
CA LEU A 81 -42.04 -22.29 32.66
C LEU A 81 -41.32 -22.45 31.31
N ASP A 82 -42.04 -22.32 30.19
CA ASP A 82 -41.46 -22.37 28.84
C ASP A 82 -40.59 -21.13 28.54
N VAL A 83 -41.05 -19.94 28.95
CA VAL A 83 -40.30 -18.67 28.82
C VAL A 83 -39.00 -18.70 29.62
N THR A 84 -38.97 -19.36 30.78
CA THR A 84 -37.75 -19.47 31.60
C THR A 84 -36.75 -20.49 31.08
N ARG A 85 -37.17 -21.60 30.46
CA ARG A 85 -36.24 -22.57 29.84
C ARG A 85 -35.65 -22.09 28.51
N LYS A 86 -36.40 -21.31 27.73
CA LYS A 86 -35.94 -20.84 26.40
C LYS A 86 -34.95 -19.67 26.45
N ARG A 87 -34.92 -18.88 27.53
CA ARG A 87 -33.98 -17.75 27.68
C ARG A 87 -32.49 -18.13 27.59
N PRO A 88 -31.94 -19.10 28.37
CA PRO A 88 -30.53 -19.46 28.26
C PRO A 88 -30.15 -20.04 26.89
N ILE A 89 -31.07 -20.76 26.24
CA ILE A 89 -30.85 -21.29 24.88
C ILE A 89 -30.87 -20.15 23.85
N ALA A 90 -31.82 -19.22 23.96
CA ALA A 90 -31.88 -18.05 23.07
C ALA A 90 -30.66 -17.13 23.24
N THR A 91 -30.17 -16.90 24.46
CA THR A 91 -28.91 -16.17 24.67
C THR A 91 -27.71 -16.95 24.19
N ALA A 92 -27.63 -18.27 24.38
CA ALA A 92 -26.54 -19.09 23.85
C ALA A 92 -26.53 -19.08 22.31
N ILE A 93 -27.68 -19.16 21.65
CA ILE A 93 -27.80 -19.05 20.19
C ILE A 93 -27.48 -17.64 19.72
N ALA A 94 -27.90 -16.58 20.42
CA ALA A 94 -27.55 -15.20 20.08
C ALA A 94 -26.05 -14.91 20.27
N SER A 95 -25.44 -15.39 21.36
CA SER A 95 -24.00 -15.32 21.59
C SER A 95 -23.20 -16.15 20.59
N LEU A 96 -23.68 -17.34 20.21
CA LEU A 96 -23.07 -18.15 19.16
C LEU A 96 -23.22 -17.51 17.77
N ALA A 97 -24.35 -16.87 17.48
CA ALA A 97 -24.55 -16.10 16.25
C ALA A 97 -23.71 -14.82 16.22
N LEU A 98 -23.48 -14.18 17.37
CA LEU A 98 -22.55 -13.05 17.50
C LEU A 98 -21.08 -13.50 17.44
N MET A 99 -20.72 -14.69 17.94
CA MET A 99 -19.39 -15.27 17.79
C MET A 99 -19.13 -15.74 16.36
N LEU A 100 -20.08 -16.44 15.73
CA LEU A 100 -19.96 -16.90 14.34
C LEU A 100 -20.04 -15.74 13.34
N GLY A 101 -20.97 -14.80 13.54
CA GLY A 101 -21.02 -13.55 12.77
C GLY A 101 -19.78 -12.70 13.00
N GLY A 102 -19.31 -12.61 14.25
CA GLY A 102 -18.04 -11.99 14.62
C GLY A 102 -16.85 -12.64 13.92
N MET A 103 -16.76 -13.97 13.89
CA MET A 103 -15.73 -14.76 13.19
C MET A 103 -15.84 -14.64 11.67
N PHE A 104 -17.04 -14.54 11.10
CA PHE A 104 -17.26 -14.37 9.67
C PHE A 104 -16.93 -12.95 9.19
N ILE A 105 -17.16 -11.95 10.05
CA ILE A 105 -16.67 -10.58 9.87
C ILE A 105 -15.15 -10.54 10.10
N PHE A 106 -14.60 -11.25 11.08
CA PHE A 106 -13.15 -11.30 11.34
C PHE A 106 -12.38 -12.01 10.22
N SER A 107 -12.88 -13.11 9.66
CA SER A 107 -12.22 -13.79 8.54
C SER A 107 -12.27 -12.92 7.30
N GLN A 108 -13.43 -12.37 6.93
CA GLN A 108 -13.52 -11.47 5.78
C GLN A 108 -12.72 -10.17 5.96
N THR A 109 -12.69 -9.56 7.14
CA THR A 109 -11.85 -8.38 7.38
C THR A 109 -10.37 -8.75 7.41
N ALA A 110 -9.94 -9.81 8.12
CA ALA A 110 -8.54 -10.22 8.15
C ALA A 110 -8.00 -10.62 6.77
N ASP A 111 -8.75 -11.37 5.96
CA ASP A 111 -8.31 -11.77 4.61
C ASP A 111 -8.32 -10.60 3.62
N ASN A 112 -9.27 -9.66 3.75
CA ASN A 112 -9.27 -8.43 2.97
C ASN A 112 -8.15 -7.46 3.39
N PHE A 113 -7.73 -7.50 4.66
CA PHE A 113 -6.72 -6.61 5.25
C PHE A 113 -5.29 -7.14 5.06
N LYS A 114 -5.06 -8.45 5.20
CA LYS A 114 -3.78 -9.12 4.86
C LYS A 114 -3.37 -8.83 3.41
N ALA A 115 -4.32 -8.80 2.48
CA ALA A 115 -4.09 -8.46 1.07
C ALA A 115 -3.47 -7.07 0.83
N SER A 116 -3.51 -6.18 1.83
CA SER A 116 -3.00 -4.80 1.72
C SER A 116 -1.86 -4.48 2.69
N ILE A 117 -1.63 -5.29 3.73
CA ILE A 117 -0.91 -4.86 4.96
C ILE A 117 0.05 -5.94 5.52
N THR A 118 0.40 -6.97 4.76
CA THR A 118 1.75 -7.56 4.92
C THR A 118 2.77 -6.63 4.27
N ASP A 119 3.97 -6.51 4.84
CA ASP A 119 5.14 -6.18 4.01
C ASP A 119 5.16 -7.18 2.85
N THR A 120 4.96 -6.70 1.62
CA THR A 120 5.04 -7.60 0.47
C THR A 120 6.49 -8.00 0.30
N PRO A 121 6.84 -9.31 0.44
CA PRO A 121 8.24 -9.72 0.36
C PRO A 121 8.85 -9.22 -0.93
N SER A 122 10.07 -8.68 -0.85
CA SER A 122 10.69 -7.94 -1.96
C SER A 122 10.52 -8.71 -3.27
N PRO A 123 9.78 -8.16 -4.25
CA PRO A 123 9.26 -8.96 -5.35
C PRO A 123 10.41 -9.56 -6.13
N ILE A 124 10.45 -10.89 -6.21
CA ILE A 124 11.43 -11.62 -7.03
C ILE A 124 11.35 -11.03 -8.44
N PRO A 125 12.45 -10.53 -9.02
CA PRO A 125 12.41 -9.80 -10.29
C PRO A 125 11.69 -10.55 -11.41
N PHE A 126 10.95 -9.83 -12.25
CA PHE A 126 10.33 -10.43 -13.43
C PHE A 126 11.44 -10.90 -14.40
N ASP A 127 11.51 -12.22 -14.60
CA ASP A 127 12.59 -12.91 -15.33
C ASP A 127 12.07 -13.62 -16.59
N GLY A 128 10.91 -13.21 -17.09
CA GLY A 128 10.20 -13.81 -18.22
C GLY A 128 8.82 -14.36 -17.85
N ALA A 129 8.17 -15.06 -18.79
CA ALA A 129 6.88 -15.70 -18.58
C ALA A 129 6.84 -17.16 -19.11
N VAL A 130 5.93 -17.97 -18.57
CA VAL A 130 5.59 -19.33 -19.02
C VAL A 130 4.08 -19.50 -19.25
N TYR A 131 3.66 -20.62 -19.83
CA TYR A 131 2.25 -20.99 -19.96
C TYR A 131 1.68 -21.37 -18.58
N PRO A 132 0.38 -21.11 -18.29
CA PRO A 132 -0.23 -21.44 -17.00
C PRO A 132 -0.48 -22.94 -16.79
N PHE A 133 -0.11 -23.79 -17.75
CA PHE A 133 -0.23 -25.25 -17.76
C PHE A 133 0.82 -25.86 -18.70
N HIS A 134 1.24 -27.10 -18.46
CA HIS A 134 2.27 -27.79 -19.26
C HIS A 134 1.76 -28.89 -20.19
N LYS A 135 0.64 -29.54 -19.83
CA LYS A 135 0.07 -30.65 -20.57
C LYS A 135 -1.43 -30.45 -20.77
N ALA A 136 -1.90 -30.72 -21.98
CA ALA A 136 -3.32 -30.85 -22.28
C ALA A 136 -3.66 -32.30 -22.65
N PRO A 137 -4.90 -32.75 -22.45
CA PRO A 137 -5.41 -33.93 -23.13
C PRO A 137 -5.25 -33.81 -24.65
N ASN A 138 -4.87 -34.90 -25.30
CA ASN A 138 -4.82 -35.03 -26.76
C ASN A 138 -6.25 -35.19 -27.29
N TRP A 139 -7.00 -34.09 -27.36
CA TRP A 139 -8.43 -34.02 -27.73
C TRP A 139 -8.78 -34.69 -29.06
N PHE A 140 -7.81 -34.80 -29.98
CA PHE A 140 -7.96 -35.56 -31.23
C PHE A 140 -8.10 -37.06 -31.00
N VAL A 141 -7.46 -37.61 -29.96
CA VAL A 141 -7.52 -39.03 -29.57
C VAL A 141 -8.60 -39.28 -28.51
N VAL A 142 -8.69 -38.43 -27.48
CA VAL A 142 -9.56 -38.68 -26.30
C VAL A 142 -10.98 -38.12 -26.43
N GLY A 143 -11.27 -37.38 -27.50
CA GLY A 143 -12.55 -36.73 -27.76
C GLY A 143 -12.80 -35.46 -26.92
N GLY A 144 -13.34 -34.41 -27.56
CA GLY A 144 -13.56 -33.10 -26.94
C GLY A 144 -14.64 -33.04 -25.83
N LYS A 145 -15.34 -34.13 -25.51
CA LYS A 145 -16.39 -34.21 -24.47
C LYS A 145 -15.94 -34.90 -23.17
N ASN A 146 -14.69 -35.38 -23.10
CA ASN A 146 -14.20 -36.20 -22.01
C ASN A 146 -14.13 -35.44 -20.66
N THR A 147 -14.73 -36.02 -19.61
CA THR A 147 -14.85 -35.48 -18.25
C THR A 147 -13.87 -36.08 -17.24
N ARG A 148 -12.98 -36.99 -17.68
CA ARG A 148 -12.00 -37.69 -16.85
C ARG A 148 -11.12 -36.75 -16.02
N LEU A 149 -10.72 -37.22 -14.84
CA LEU A 149 -9.68 -36.57 -14.02
C LEU A 149 -8.32 -36.64 -14.73
N TYR A 150 -7.53 -35.58 -14.65
CA TYR A 150 -6.18 -35.50 -15.24
C TYR A 150 -5.27 -36.67 -14.84
N SER A 151 -5.38 -37.14 -13.59
CA SER A 151 -4.63 -38.28 -13.06
C SER A 151 -5.01 -39.65 -13.66
N SER A 152 -6.04 -39.72 -14.51
CA SER A 152 -6.44 -40.94 -15.22
C SER A 152 -5.94 -41.00 -16.67
N TYR A 153 -5.28 -39.95 -17.17
CA TYR A 153 -4.75 -39.91 -18.53
C TYR A 153 -3.39 -40.59 -18.61
N SER A 154 -3.19 -41.44 -19.63
CA SER A 154 -1.87 -42.01 -19.91
C SER A 154 -0.92 -40.95 -20.49
N ALA A 155 0.38 -41.25 -20.50
CA ALA A 155 1.38 -40.37 -21.10
C ALA A 155 1.17 -40.14 -22.62
N SER A 156 0.56 -41.08 -23.34
CA SER A 156 0.25 -40.96 -24.78
C SER A 156 -1.08 -40.24 -25.07
N GLU A 157 -1.99 -40.19 -24.09
CA GLU A 157 -3.19 -39.37 -24.12
C GLU A 157 -2.93 -37.88 -23.78
N LEU A 158 -1.71 -37.52 -23.38
CA LEU A 158 -1.31 -36.15 -23.05
C LEU A 158 -0.32 -35.58 -24.08
N ILE A 159 -0.51 -34.32 -24.44
CA ILE A 159 0.41 -33.53 -25.27
C ILE A 159 0.96 -32.35 -24.47
N ASN A 160 2.10 -31.80 -24.92
CA ASN A 160 2.58 -30.50 -24.44
C ASN A 160 1.51 -29.41 -24.71
N ALA A 161 1.50 -28.36 -23.89
CA ALA A 161 0.59 -27.22 -24.05
C ALA A 161 0.60 -26.71 -25.51
N PRO A 162 -0.52 -26.84 -26.26
CA PRO A 162 -0.56 -26.42 -27.67
C PRO A 162 -0.29 -24.93 -27.78
N ARG A 163 0.55 -24.52 -28.73
CA ARG A 163 0.90 -23.09 -28.88
C ARG A 163 -0.34 -22.28 -29.29
N TYR A 164 -0.65 -21.24 -28.52
CA TYR A 164 -1.81 -20.37 -28.79
C TYR A 164 -1.59 -19.57 -30.07
N GLU A 165 -2.14 -20.01 -31.21
CA GLU A 165 -2.03 -19.31 -32.49
C GLU A 165 -3.38 -19.29 -33.19
N VAL A 166 -4.08 -18.17 -33.05
CA VAL A 166 -5.48 -17.98 -33.48
C VAL A 166 -5.65 -18.21 -34.99
N SER A 167 -4.66 -17.82 -35.79
CA SER A 167 -4.62 -18.08 -37.24
C SER A 167 -4.60 -19.57 -37.60
N LYS A 168 -3.98 -20.42 -36.77
CA LYS A 168 -4.01 -21.89 -36.93
C LYS A 168 -5.33 -22.48 -36.44
N MET A 169 -5.93 -21.93 -35.39
CA MET A 169 -7.25 -22.37 -34.89
C MET A 169 -8.38 -22.11 -35.89
N ARG A 170 -8.27 -21.08 -36.74
CA ARG A 170 -9.28 -20.73 -37.74
C ARG A 170 -9.24 -21.55 -39.03
N SER A 171 -8.32 -22.50 -39.18
CA SER A 171 -8.32 -23.44 -40.32
C SER A 171 -9.52 -24.39 -40.25
N GLU A 172 -10.15 -24.67 -41.38
CA GLU A 172 -11.22 -25.67 -41.46
C GLU A 172 -10.67 -27.10 -41.31
N ALA A 173 -9.41 -27.33 -41.69
CA ALA A 173 -8.74 -28.63 -41.62
C ALA A 173 -8.81 -29.26 -40.22
N TRP A 174 -9.39 -30.45 -40.11
CA TRP A 174 -9.60 -31.17 -38.85
C TRP A 174 -8.38 -32.00 -38.42
N GLU A 175 -7.18 -31.45 -38.62
CA GLU A 175 -5.90 -32.09 -38.30
C GLU A 175 -5.63 -32.13 -36.79
N LYS A 176 -4.85 -33.12 -36.35
CA LYS A 176 -4.47 -33.33 -34.93
C LYS A 176 -4.06 -32.05 -34.20
N GLU A 177 -3.20 -31.23 -34.78
CA GLU A 177 -2.70 -30.01 -34.13
C GLU A 177 -3.77 -28.90 -34.09
N THR A 178 -4.50 -28.71 -35.18
CA THR A 178 -5.62 -27.75 -35.27
C THR A 178 -6.72 -28.08 -34.27
N VAL A 179 -7.13 -29.36 -34.19
CA VAL A 179 -8.15 -29.86 -33.26
C VAL A 179 -7.71 -29.67 -31.81
N ASN A 180 -6.46 -30.02 -31.48
CA ASN A 180 -5.92 -29.84 -30.14
C ASN A 180 -5.88 -28.36 -29.73
N ARG A 181 -5.53 -27.44 -30.63
CA ARG A 181 -5.56 -25.99 -30.34
C ARG A 181 -6.98 -25.45 -30.22
N LYS A 182 -7.87 -25.74 -31.18
CA LYS A 182 -9.30 -25.35 -31.15
C LYS A 182 -9.97 -25.73 -29.84
N ILE A 183 -9.80 -26.99 -29.41
CA ILE A 183 -10.48 -27.54 -28.22
C ILE A 183 -9.80 -27.10 -26.91
N THR A 184 -8.48 -26.86 -26.89
CA THR A 184 -7.80 -26.32 -25.70
C THR A 184 -8.12 -24.85 -25.46
N TYR A 185 -8.35 -24.06 -26.52
CA TYR A 185 -8.64 -22.62 -26.42
C TYR A 185 -10.02 -22.26 -26.99
N PRO A 186 -11.14 -22.73 -26.40
CA PRO A 186 -12.48 -22.52 -26.93
C PRO A 186 -12.89 -21.04 -27.05
N ILE A 187 -12.50 -20.19 -26.08
CA ILE A 187 -12.79 -18.77 -26.06
C ILE A 187 -11.47 -18.00 -26.06
N VAL A 188 -11.30 -17.13 -27.05
CA VAL A 188 -10.08 -16.35 -27.30
C VAL A 188 -10.20 -14.91 -26.74
N TYR A 189 -9.08 -14.18 -26.64
CA TYR A 189 -9.05 -12.86 -26.02
C TYR A 189 -9.93 -11.82 -26.73
N MET A 190 -10.77 -11.12 -25.97
CA MET A 190 -11.85 -10.26 -26.48
C MET A 190 -12.74 -10.98 -27.50
N GLY A 191 -12.88 -12.29 -27.36
CA GLY A 191 -13.71 -13.16 -28.19
C GLY A 191 -15.17 -13.21 -27.74
N LYS A 192 -15.91 -14.10 -28.39
CA LYS A 192 -17.32 -14.39 -28.14
C LYS A 192 -17.48 -15.80 -27.56
N TYR A 193 -18.57 -16.04 -26.84
CA TYR A 193 -19.05 -17.38 -26.49
C TYR A 193 -19.68 -18.07 -27.72
N LYS A 194 -18.86 -18.32 -28.74
CA LYS A 194 -19.27 -18.89 -30.04
C LYS A 194 -18.32 -19.95 -30.64
N PHE A 195 -17.17 -20.24 -30.03
CA PHE A 195 -16.17 -21.21 -30.56
C PHE A 195 -15.75 -20.89 -32.01
N ASP A 196 -15.68 -19.59 -32.33
CA ASP A 196 -15.33 -19.06 -33.66
C ASP A 196 -13.82 -18.76 -33.82
N HIS A 197 -13.08 -18.80 -32.71
CA HIS A 197 -11.67 -18.45 -32.59
C HIS A 197 -11.32 -17.11 -33.23
N ILE A 198 -12.20 -16.10 -33.09
CA ILE A 198 -11.93 -14.73 -33.56
C ILE A 198 -11.76 -13.77 -32.38
N GLU A 199 -10.51 -13.50 -32.03
CA GLU A 199 -10.16 -12.45 -31.06
C GLU A 199 -10.76 -11.10 -31.44
N ASN A 200 -10.90 -10.21 -30.47
CA ASN A 200 -11.27 -8.82 -30.72
C ASN A 200 -12.64 -8.64 -31.39
N THR A 201 -13.58 -9.57 -31.19
CA THR A 201 -14.96 -9.50 -31.75
C THR A 201 -16.07 -9.43 -30.70
N GLY A 202 -15.82 -9.86 -29.47
CA GLY A 202 -16.71 -9.72 -28.31
C GLY A 202 -16.04 -8.89 -27.20
N SER A 203 -16.39 -9.15 -25.95
CA SER A 203 -15.83 -8.47 -24.77
C SER A 203 -15.36 -9.43 -23.65
N HIS A 204 -15.05 -10.68 -23.99
CA HIS A 204 -14.46 -11.61 -23.01
C HIS A 204 -13.02 -11.19 -22.64
N PRO A 205 -12.72 -10.81 -21.38
CA PRO A 205 -11.41 -10.23 -21.04
C PRO A 205 -10.25 -11.24 -21.00
N ALA A 206 -10.55 -12.53 -21.16
CA ALA A 206 -9.67 -13.65 -20.90
C ALA A 206 -9.61 -14.63 -22.07
N VAL A 207 -8.66 -15.56 -21.99
CA VAL A 207 -8.68 -16.80 -22.78
C VAL A 207 -9.16 -17.92 -21.86
N ASP A 208 -10.19 -18.65 -22.30
CA ASP A 208 -10.62 -19.87 -21.60
C ASP A 208 -9.78 -21.05 -22.10
N ILE A 209 -9.12 -21.71 -21.17
CA ILE A 209 -8.19 -22.82 -21.45
C ILE A 209 -8.84 -24.11 -20.93
N LYS A 210 -9.45 -24.88 -21.84
CA LYS A 210 -10.11 -26.14 -21.52
C LYS A 210 -9.09 -27.25 -21.28
N LEU A 211 -9.21 -27.90 -20.13
CA LEU A 211 -8.26 -28.89 -19.60
C LEU A 211 -9.03 -29.92 -18.76
N ALA A 212 -8.40 -31.05 -18.43
CA ALA A 212 -9.01 -32.05 -17.56
C ALA A 212 -9.14 -31.55 -16.11
N THR A 213 -10.20 -31.98 -15.40
CA THR A 213 -10.34 -31.67 -13.97
C THR A 213 -9.14 -32.21 -13.21
N GLY A 214 -8.48 -31.35 -12.41
CA GLY A 214 -7.28 -31.72 -11.67
C GLY A 214 -5.95 -31.45 -12.37
N THR A 215 -5.92 -31.00 -13.63
CA THR A 215 -4.67 -30.59 -14.32
C THR A 215 -3.95 -29.52 -13.47
N PRO A 216 -2.63 -29.65 -13.20
CA PRO A 216 -1.84 -28.64 -12.51
C PRO A 216 -1.89 -27.26 -13.19
N VAL A 217 -2.04 -26.20 -12.39
CA VAL A 217 -2.02 -24.81 -12.83
C VAL A 217 -0.83 -24.10 -12.20
N PHE A 218 -0.05 -23.37 -13.00
CA PHE A 218 1.23 -22.77 -12.64
C PHE A 218 1.19 -21.25 -12.71
N SER A 219 2.02 -20.58 -11.90
CA SER A 219 2.20 -19.13 -12.02
C SER A 219 3.03 -18.80 -13.25
N ILE A 220 2.49 -17.93 -14.12
CA ILE A 220 3.16 -17.56 -15.37
C ILE A 220 4.49 -16.83 -15.15
N ALA A 221 4.73 -16.22 -13.99
CA ALA A 221 5.91 -15.43 -13.70
C ALA A 221 6.12 -15.27 -12.18
N ASN A 222 7.31 -14.80 -11.78
CA ASN A 222 7.57 -14.41 -10.40
C ASN A 222 6.56 -13.36 -9.90
N GLY A 223 6.04 -13.50 -8.68
CA GLY A 223 5.01 -12.58 -8.18
C GLY A 223 4.51 -12.87 -6.76
N ILE A 224 3.48 -12.13 -6.35
CA ILE A 224 2.87 -12.22 -5.01
C ILE A 224 1.36 -12.45 -5.16
N VAL A 225 0.82 -13.44 -4.43
CA VAL A 225 -0.61 -13.78 -4.46
C VAL A 225 -1.40 -12.69 -3.71
N VAL A 226 -2.12 -11.85 -4.45
CA VAL A 226 -2.98 -10.78 -3.90
C VAL A 226 -4.43 -11.22 -3.70
N LYS A 227 -4.85 -12.34 -4.30
CA LYS A 227 -6.15 -12.97 -4.05
C LYS A 227 -6.05 -14.49 -4.16
N SER A 228 -6.70 -15.20 -3.24
CA SER A 228 -6.95 -16.64 -3.31
C SER A 228 -8.26 -16.92 -2.60
N LYS A 229 -9.38 -16.98 -3.35
CA LYS A 229 -10.73 -17.01 -2.76
C LYS A 229 -11.63 -18.06 -3.40
N THR A 230 -12.61 -18.53 -2.63
CA THR A 230 -13.74 -19.34 -3.10
C THR A 230 -14.95 -18.42 -3.25
N GLN A 231 -15.65 -18.51 -4.38
CA GLN A 231 -16.98 -17.94 -4.60
C GLN A 231 -17.92 -19.04 -5.09
N SER A 232 -19.21 -18.93 -4.78
CA SER A 232 -20.24 -19.88 -5.24
C SER A 232 -20.67 -19.64 -6.69
N THR A 233 -20.48 -18.43 -7.20
CA THR A 233 -20.85 -17.98 -8.55
C THR A 233 -19.69 -17.19 -9.18
N GLY A 234 -19.84 -16.75 -10.44
CA GLY A 234 -18.83 -15.98 -11.15
C GLY A 234 -17.54 -16.78 -11.32
N TYR A 235 -16.40 -16.22 -10.91
CA TYR A 235 -15.07 -16.83 -11.07
C TYR A 235 -14.84 -18.10 -10.23
N GLY A 236 -15.75 -18.48 -9.34
CA GLY A 236 -15.62 -19.69 -8.53
C GLY A 236 -14.42 -19.64 -7.58
N GLN A 237 -13.67 -20.73 -7.50
CA GLN A 237 -12.34 -20.70 -6.90
C GLN A 237 -11.35 -20.02 -7.84
N HIS A 238 -10.72 -18.95 -7.37
CA HIS A 238 -9.80 -18.18 -8.19
C HIS A 238 -8.59 -17.65 -7.42
N ILE A 239 -7.51 -17.41 -8.15
CA ILE A 239 -6.23 -16.87 -7.69
C ILE A 239 -5.92 -15.62 -8.53
N VAL A 240 -5.37 -14.58 -7.90
CA VAL A 240 -4.81 -13.40 -8.58
C VAL A 240 -3.41 -13.14 -8.04
N ILE A 241 -2.45 -12.93 -8.95
CA ILE A 241 -1.03 -12.81 -8.65
C ILE A 241 -0.50 -11.51 -9.25
N ARG A 242 0.09 -10.66 -8.42
CA ARG A 242 0.75 -9.42 -8.83
C ARG A 242 2.16 -9.73 -9.33
N HIS A 243 2.48 -9.26 -10.52
CA HIS A 243 3.82 -9.27 -11.10
C HIS A 243 4.30 -7.82 -11.22
N ASP A 244 5.41 -7.51 -10.57
CA ASP A 244 6.03 -6.16 -10.58
C ASP A 244 7.24 -6.11 -11.52
N SER A 245 7.63 -4.90 -11.91
CA SER A 245 8.79 -4.62 -12.77
C SER A 245 8.78 -5.35 -14.13
N VAL A 246 7.60 -5.68 -14.65
CA VAL A 246 7.43 -6.22 -16.00
C VAL A 246 7.81 -5.16 -17.03
N PRO A 247 8.69 -5.45 -18.01
CA PRO A 247 9.01 -4.49 -19.09
C PRO A 247 7.74 -4.02 -19.81
N THR A 248 7.74 -2.79 -20.33
CA THR A 248 6.59 -2.14 -21.00
C THR A 248 5.38 -1.83 -20.08
N TYR A 249 5.00 -2.71 -19.14
CA TYR A 249 3.74 -2.60 -18.39
C TYR A 249 3.88 -2.24 -16.90
N GLY A 250 5.06 -2.39 -16.30
CA GLY A 250 5.30 -2.10 -14.89
C GLY A 250 4.69 -3.16 -13.95
N THR A 251 3.54 -2.87 -13.35
CA THR A 251 2.80 -3.86 -12.55
C THR A 251 1.64 -4.42 -13.37
N VAL A 252 1.50 -5.74 -13.43
CA VAL A 252 0.34 -6.45 -14.00
C VAL A 252 -0.17 -7.51 -13.01
N TYR A 253 -1.38 -8.01 -13.25
CA TYR A 253 -2.01 -9.03 -12.42
C TYR A 253 -2.49 -10.19 -13.28
N SER A 254 -1.93 -11.39 -13.08
CA SER A 254 -2.47 -12.60 -13.70
C SER A 254 -3.59 -13.19 -12.84
N SER A 255 -4.66 -13.64 -13.48
CA SER A 255 -5.83 -14.23 -12.80
C SER A 255 -6.14 -15.62 -13.37
N TYR A 256 -6.47 -16.54 -12.47
CA TYR A 256 -6.72 -17.96 -12.76
C TYR A 256 -8.01 -18.37 -12.04
N SER A 257 -9.08 -18.65 -12.79
CA SER A 257 -10.43 -18.84 -12.25
C SER A 257 -11.00 -20.23 -12.55
N HIS A 258 -12.16 -20.55 -11.96
CA HIS A 258 -12.90 -21.83 -12.06
C HIS A 258 -12.20 -23.07 -11.48
N LEU A 259 -11.13 -22.89 -10.69
CA LEU A 259 -10.26 -23.94 -10.16
C LEU A 259 -11.01 -25.00 -9.31
N SER A 260 -10.44 -26.20 -9.21
CA SER A 260 -10.89 -27.24 -8.26
C SER A 260 -10.14 -27.17 -6.92
N ASN A 261 -8.91 -26.66 -6.94
CA ASN A 261 -8.08 -26.46 -5.76
C ASN A 261 -7.16 -25.24 -5.95
N ARG A 262 -6.89 -24.54 -4.85
CA ARG A 262 -5.87 -23.50 -4.74
C ARG A 262 -4.79 -23.99 -3.77
N ALA A 263 -3.54 -24.03 -4.21
CA ALA A 263 -2.39 -24.47 -3.41
C ALA A 263 -1.71 -23.31 -2.66
N VAL A 264 -2.06 -22.06 -3.00
CA VAL A 264 -1.49 -20.82 -2.44
C VAL A 264 -2.55 -19.93 -1.79
N LYS A 265 -2.13 -19.14 -0.79
CA LYS A 265 -2.94 -18.18 -0.02
C LYS A 265 -2.46 -16.75 -0.26
N VAL A 266 -3.25 -15.76 0.15
CA VAL A 266 -2.90 -14.34 0.02
C VAL A 266 -1.64 -14.04 0.84
N GLY A 267 -0.69 -13.31 0.22
CA GLY A 267 0.62 -12.99 0.78
C GLY A 267 1.73 -13.97 0.37
N ASP A 268 1.42 -15.11 -0.23
CA ASP A 268 2.44 -16.03 -0.73
C ASP A 268 3.24 -15.42 -1.88
N VAL A 269 4.57 -15.52 -1.79
CA VAL A 269 5.46 -15.33 -2.95
C VAL A 269 5.38 -16.59 -3.81
N VAL A 270 5.27 -16.41 -5.11
CA VAL A 270 5.36 -17.49 -6.09
C VAL A 270 6.51 -17.23 -7.06
N LYS A 271 7.20 -18.30 -7.44
CA LYS A 271 8.12 -18.27 -8.58
C LYS A 271 7.39 -18.50 -9.89
N LYS A 272 7.98 -18.06 -11.00
CA LYS A 272 7.67 -18.55 -12.35
C LYS A 272 7.71 -20.08 -12.35
N ASP A 273 6.72 -20.70 -12.96
CA ASP A 273 6.55 -22.16 -12.98
C ASP A 273 6.34 -22.84 -11.61
N GLN A 274 5.92 -22.09 -10.59
CA GLN A 274 5.43 -22.70 -9.35
C GLN A 274 3.97 -23.14 -9.52
N GLN A 275 3.63 -24.39 -9.15
CA GLN A 275 2.23 -24.82 -9.12
C GLN A 275 1.44 -24.02 -8.06
N ILE A 276 0.35 -23.39 -8.49
CA ILE A 276 -0.54 -22.54 -7.66
C ILE A 276 -1.92 -23.16 -7.43
N GLY A 277 -2.31 -24.17 -8.20
CA GLY A 277 -3.63 -24.81 -8.05
C GLY A 277 -3.87 -25.97 -9.02
N LYS A 278 -5.14 -26.30 -9.21
CA LYS A 278 -5.62 -27.32 -10.16
C LYS A 278 -6.89 -26.90 -10.88
N VAL A 279 -7.01 -27.23 -12.16
CA VAL A 279 -8.18 -26.99 -13.03
C VAL A 279 -9.45 -27.59 -12.42
N GLY A 280 -10.58 -26.93 -12.58
CA GLY A 280 -11.90 -27.42 -12.16
C GLY A 280 -13.02 -26.82 -12.99
N SER A 281 -14.24 -26.87 -12.44
CA SER A 281 -15.42 -26.21 -12.99
C SER A 281 -16.25 -25.64 -11.84
N THR A 282 -15.76 -24.58 -11.21
CA THR A 282 -16.44 -23.91 -10.07
C THR A 282 -16.95 -22.52 -10.44
N GLY A 283 -18.02 -22.05 -9.77
CA GLY A 283 -18.69 -20.80 -10.14
C GLY A 283 -19.50 -20.93 -11.44
N ASN A 284 -19.53 -19.87 -12.25
CA ASN A 284 -20.21 -19.85 -13.55
C ASN A 284 -19.37 -20.57 -14.62
N SER A 285 -19.25 -21.89 -14.52
CA SER A 285 -18.50 -22.74 -15.45
C SER A 285 -19.35 -23.91 -15.94
N THR A 286 -19.34 -24.15 -17.25
CA THR A 286 -20.08 -25.26 -17.91
C THR A 286 -19.24 -26.52 -18.12
N THR A 287 -17.91 -26.44 -18.02
CA THR A 287 -16.99 -27.55 -18.22
C THR A 287 -15.62 -27.24 -17.60
N ALA A 288 -14.75 -28.25 -17.46
CA ALA A 288 -13.44 -28.06 -16.84
C ALA A 288 -12.53 -27.14 -17.68
N HIS A 289 -12.15 -25.99 -17.12
CA HIS A 289 -11.27 -25.01 -17.79
C HIS A 289 -10.61 -24.05 -16.78
N ILE A 290 -9.69 -23.22 -17.27
CA ILE A 290 -9.18 -22.02 -16.60
C ILE A 290 -9.65 -20.81 -17.40
N HIS A 291 -10.41 -19.90 -16.78
CA HIS A 291 -10.51 -18.52 -17.29
C HIS A 291 -9.20 -17.83 -16.91
N PHE A 292 -8.35 -17.53 -17.90
CA PHE A 292 -7.00 -17.00 -17.71
C PHE A 292 -6.85 -15.60 -18.31
N GLN A 293 -6.48 -14.64 -17.46
CA GLN A 293 -6.56 -13.20 -17.75
C GLN A 293 -5.32 -12.46 -17.24
N ILE A 294 -4.93 -11.37 -17.91
CA ILE A 294 -3.90 -10.43 -17.43
C ILE A 294 -4.46 -9.02 -17.41
N ASP A 295 -4.47 -8.41 -16.22
CA ASP A 295 -4.94 -7.04 -15.98
C ASP A 295 -3.76 -6.08 -15.79
N LYS A 296 -3.94 -4.84 -16.25
CA LYS A 296 -3.00 -3.74 -16.00
C LYS A 296 -3.24 -3.16 -14.60
N LYS A 297 -2.21 -2.56 -13.99
CA LYS A 297 -2.31 -1.78 -12.74
C LYS A 297 -3.45 -0.75 -12.70
N SER A 298 -3.88 -0.25 -13.86
CA SER A 298 -4.96 0.73 -14.01
C SER A 298 -6.37 0.13 -13.99
N ALA A 299 -6.55 -1.18 -13.86
CA ALA A 299 -7.86 -1.78 -13.65
C ALA A 299 -8.40 -1.46 -12.24
N PRO A 300 -9.70 -1.14 -12.09
CA PRO A 300 -10.28 -0.80 -10.78
C PRO A 300 -10.44 -2.00 -9.85
N PHE A 301 -10.42 -3.23 -10.39
CA PHE A 301 -10.49 -4.48 -9.63
C PHE A 301 -9.93 -5.65 -10.47
N PHE A 302 -9.57 -6.76 -9.80
CA PHE A 302 -8.90 -7.92 -10.40
C PHE A 302 -9.57 -9.25 -9.97
N PRO A 303 -9.84 -10.22 -10.86
CA PRO A 303 -9.90 -10.07 -12.31
C PRO A 303 -10.91 -8.99 -12.73
N TYR A 304 -10.53 -8.15 -13.69
CA TYR A 304 -11.40 -7.10 -14.24
C TYR A 304 -12.52 -7.68 -15.12
N TRP A 305 -13.65 -6.97 -15.22
CA TRP A 305 -14.71 -7.31 -16.18
C TRP A 305 -15.27 -6.03 -16.85
N PRO A 306 -15.51 -5.99 -18.18
CA PRO A 306 -15.66 -4.71 -18.89
C PRO A 306 -17.00 -3.96 -18.72
N PHE A 307 -17.99 -4.56 -18.04
CA PHE A 307 -19.35 -4.06 -17.87
C PHE A 307 -20.02 -4.63 -16.59
N THR A 308 -21.08 -4.02 -16.05
CA THR A 308 -21.89 -4.68 -15.02
C THR A 308 -23.13 -5.35 -15.61
N ILE A 309 -23.69 -6.33 -14.90
CA ILE A 309 -24.96 -6.98 -15.29
C ILE A 309 -26.12 -5.96 -15.32
N LYS A 310 -26.05 -4.89 -14.51
CA LYS A 310 -27.04 -3.81 -14.53
C LYS A 310 -26.99 -3.05 -15.86
N ASP A 311 -25.80 -2.64 -16.29
CA ASP A 311 -25.61 -1.84 -17.51
C ASP A 311 -25.94 -2.67 -18.76
N ALA A 312 -25.53 -3.95 -18.78
CA ALA A 312 -25.88 -4.88 -19.85
C ALA A 312 -27.41 -5.04 -19.98
N ARG A 313 -28.13 -5.23 -18.86
CA ARG A 313 -29.61 -5.32 -18.86
C ARG A 313 -30.27 -4.00 -19.26
N ALA A 314 -29.74 -2.86 -18.85
CA ALA A 314 -30.23 -1.54 -19.27
C ALA A 314 -30.07 -1.33 -20.79
N ALA A 315 -29.02 -1.92 -21.40
CA ALA A 315 -28.81 -1.97 -22.84
C ALA A 315 -29.54 -3.14 -23.54
N GLY A 316 -30.50 -3.81 -22.89
CA GLY A 316 -31.29 -4.89 -23.47
C GLY A 316 -30.60 -6.26 -23.55
N TYR A 317 -29.39 -6.41 -23.03
CA TYR A 317 -28.61 -7.64 -23.10
C TYR A 317 -28.71 -8.49 -21.82
N ASN A 318 -28.67 -9.81 -21.99
CA ASN A 318 -28.26 -10.73 -20.92
C ASN A 318 -26.72 -10.88 -20.95
N PHE A 319 -26.14 -11.56 -19.95
CA PHE A 319 -24.68 -11.68 -19.83
C PHE A 319 -24.01 -12.26 -21.09
N THR A 320 -24.56 -13.35 -21.63
CA THR A 320 -24.04 -14.03 -22.82
C THR A 320 -24.20 -13.17 -24.09
N THR A 321 -25.35 -12.50 -24.26
CA THR A 321 -25.54 -11.61 -25.42
C THR A 321 -24.70 -10.33 -25.33
N ALA A 322 -24.44 -9.82 -24.12
CA ALA A 322 -23.53 -8.69 -23.89
C ALA A 322 -22.08 -9.02 -24.30
N VAL A 323 -21.54 -10.17 -23.88
CA VAL A 323 -20.21 -10.65 -24.32
C VAL A 323 -20.17 -10.83 -25.84
N ASN A 324 -21.21 -11.46 -26.41
CA ASN A 324 -21.28 -11.74 -27.84
C ASN A 324 -21.47 -10.49 -28.71
N ALA A 325 -22.03 -9.41 -28.16
CA ALA A 325 -22.16 -8.09 -28.80
C ALA A 325 -20.91 -7.20 -28.61
N GLY A 326 -19.96 -7.58 -27.76
CA GLY A 326 -18.82 -6.74 -27.41
C GLY A 326 -19.17 -5.56 -26.49
N PHE A 327 -20.23 -5.68 -25.69
CA PHE A 327 -20.62 -4.63 -24.74
C PHE A 327 -19.48 -4.37 -23.74
N GLY A 328 -19.13 -3.10 -23.51
CA GLY A 328 -18.02 -2.70 -22.64
C GLY A 328 -16.60 -2.95 -23.19
N LYS A 329 -16.43 -3.52 -24.40
CA LYS A 329 -15.12 -3.93 -24.97
C LYS A 329 -14.00 -2.87 -24.90
N ALA A 330 -14.31 -1.59 -25.06
CA ALA A 330 -13.35 -0.49 -24.92
C ALA A 330 -12.72 -0.43 -23.51
N ASN A 331 -13.51 -0.68 -22.46
CA ASN A 331 -12.99 -0.81 -21.09
C ASN A 331 -12.10 -2.05 -20.95
N GLY A 332 -12.42 -3.12 -21.66
CA GLY A 332 -11.58 -4.31 -21.79
C GLY A 332 -10.18 -3.94 -22.27
N TYR A 333 -10.04 -3.31 -23.43
CA TYR A 333 -8.74 -2.84 -23.93
C TYR A 333 -8.04 -1.84 -23.02
N LYS A 334 -8.80 -0.96 -22.35
CA LYS A 334 -8.25 0.01 -21.39
C LYS A 334 -7.56 -0.69 -20.23
N HIS A 335 -8.15 -1.74 -19.67
CA HIS A 335 -7.75 -2.33 -18.39
C HIS A 335 -7.06 -3.71 -18.48
N THR A 336 -7.15 -4.44 -19.60
CA THR A 336 -6.61 -5.80 -19.75
C THR A 336 -5.54 -5.90 -20.87
N ILE A 337 -4.77 -6.99 -20.88
CA ILE A 337 -3.74 -7.32 -21.88
C ILE A 337 -4.08 -8.69 -22.47
N ASN A 338 -3.81 -8.91 -23.78
CA ASN A 338 -3.93 -10.25 -24.37
C ASN A 338 -2.98 -11.21 -23.63
N PRO A 339 -3.49 -12.26 -22.93
CA PRO A 339 -2.67 -13.09 -22.06
C PRO A 339 -1.58 -13.86 -22.80
N PHE A 340 -1.83 -14.29 -24.04
CA PHE A 340 -0.85 -15.05 -24.81
C PHE A 340 0.09 -14.18 -25.63
N THR A 341 -0.31 -13.00 -26.10
CA THR A 341 0.65 -12.00 -26.62
C THR A 341 1.66 -11.61 -25.55
N PHE A 342 1.19 -11.41 -24.31
CA PHE A 342 2.07 -11.18 -23.15
C PHE A 342 3.03 -12.35 -22.95
N ILE A 343 2.53 -13.58 -22.82
CA ILE A 343 3.39 -14.77 -22.62
C ILE A 343 4.43 -14.88 -23.74
N HIS A 344 4.05 -14.79 -25.02
CA HIS A 344 4.99 -14.94 -26.14
C HIS A 344 6.05 -13.83 -26.20
N THR A 345 5.75 -12.65 -25.66
CA THR A 345 6.72 -11.54 -25.58
C THR A 345 7.81 -11.82 -24.54
N TYR A 346 7.49 -12.56 -23.48
CA TYR A 346 8.38 -12.79 -22.34
C TYR A 346 8.84 -14.24 -22.16
N THR A 347 8.41 -15.21 -22.99
CA THR A 347 8.99 -16.57 -23.01
C THR A 347 10.41 -16.61 -23.59
N ASN A 348 10.77 -15.62 -24.41
CA ASN A 348 11.99 -15.66 -25.24
C ASN A 348 13.13 -14.78 -24.69
N SER A 349 12.98 -14.16 -23.53
CA SER A 349 13.94 -13.21 -22.96
C SER A 349 15.07 -13.87 -22.13
N SER A 350 15.18 -15.20 -22.14
CA SER A 350 15.94 -15.97 -21.14
C SER A 350 16.90 -17.02 -21.72
N SER A 351 17.35 -16.88 -22.98
CA SER A 351 18.24 -17.87 -23.63
C SER A 351 19.14 -17.26 -24.71
N ALA A 352 20.03 -16.34 -24.32
CA ALA A 352 21.00 -15.71 -25.24
C ALA A 352 22.29 -15.24 -24.54
N ASN A 353 22.97 -16.11 -23.77
CA ASN A 353 24.38 -15.95 -23.37
C ASN A 353 24.94 -17.17 -22.58
N ILE A 354 25.17 -18.32 -23.23
CA ILE A 354 26.20 -19.32 -22.86
C ILE A 354 26.76 -19.95 -24.16
N HIS A 355 28.09 -20.03 -24.25
CA HIS A 355 29.01 -20.72 -25.19
C HIS A 355 28.52 -21.29 -26.56
N ALA A 356 28.98 -20.61 -27.62
CA ALA A 356 29.92 -21.10 -28.65
C ALA A 356 29.73 -22.44 -29.42
N SER A 357 29.61 -22.27 -30.76
CA SER A 357 30.29 -23.03 -31.85
C SER A 357 29.68 -24.31 -32.47
N ALA A 358 29.61 -24.26 -33.81
CA ALA A 358 29.77 -25.33 -34.82
C ALA A 358 28.88 -26.59 -34.85
N ALA A 359 27.90 -26.59 -35.76
CA ALA A 359 27.67 -27.63 -36.78
C ALA A 359 26.86 -27.05 -37.97
N ILE A 360 26.85 -27.68 -39.16
CA ILE A 360 26.43 -27.06 -40.44
C ILE A 360 25.31 -27.87 -41.16
N THR A 361 24.57 -27.19 -42.06
CA THR A 361 23.51 -27.68 -42.99
C THR A 361 22.14 -28.01 -42.35
N THR A 362 20.99 -28.07 -43.06
CA THR A 362 20.74 -28.17 -44.53
C THR A 362 19.50 -27.36 -45.02
N SER A 363 19.30 -27.34 -46.34
CA SER A 363 18.12 -26.90 -47.14
C SER A 363 16.81 -27.67 -46.83
N ALA A 364 15.58 -27.27 -47.22
CA ALA A 364 14.93 -26.10 -47.85
C ALA A 364 13.39 -26.38 -47.91
N PRO A 365 12.46 -25.54 -48.45
CA PRO A 365 12.58 -24.19 -49.03
C PRO A 365 11.72 -23.10 -48.35
N THR A 366 11.87 -21.85 -48.80
CA THR A 366 11.22 -20.64 -48.25
C THR A 366 10.04 -20.12 -49.08
N PRO A 367 8.96 -19.63 -48.44
CA PRO A 367 8.08 -18.60 -49.00
C PRO A 367 8.78 -17.21 -49.01
N LYS A 368 8.37 -16.36 -49.96
CA LYS A 368 9.00 -15.05 -50.26
C LYS A 368 8.74 -13.99 -49.16
N PRO A 369 9.72 -13.17 -48.76
CA PRO A 369 9.54 -12.17 -47.70
C PRO A 369 8.68 -10.97 -48.13
N THR A 370 7.88 -10.44 -47.21
CA THR A 370 7.18 -9.16 -47.38
C THR A 370 8.19 -8.01 -47.37
N ILE A 371 8.18 -7.18 -48.41
CA ILE A 371 9.11 -6.05 -48.55
C ILE A 371 8.79 -4.98 -47.48
N ALA A 372 9.74 -4.67 -46.62
CA ALA A 372 9.60 -3.59 -45.63
C ALA A 372 9.44 -2.22 -46.32
N PRO A 373 8.59 -1.32 -45.80
CA PRO A 373 8.31 -0.03 -46.45
C PRO A 373 9.58 0.81 -46.60
N LYS A 374 9.83 1.27 -47.83
CA LYS A 374 11.03 2.02 -48.19
C LYS A 374 10.90 3.48 -47.76
N LEU A 375 11.62 3.84 -46.69
CA LEU A 375 11.76 5.23 -46.22
C LEU A 375 12.11 6.18 -47.37
N ALA A 376 11.44 7.33 -47.44
CA ALA A 376 11.74 8.37 -48.40
C ALA A 376 11.90 9.77 -47.79
N GLY A 377 11.43 9.98 -46.56
CA GLY A 377 11.58 11.24 -45.82
C GLY A 377 11.30 11.08 -44.34
N PHE A 378 11.25 12.21 -43.64
CA PHE A 378 10.74 12.32 -42.27
C PHE A 378 9.74 13.47 -42.17
N LYS A 379 8.66 13.27 -41.40
CA LYS A 379 7.86 14.36 -40.88
C LYS A 379 8.40 14.72 -39.49
N LEU A 380 8.68 16.00 -39.27
CA LEU A 380 9.23 16.52 -38.02
C LEU A 380 8.20 17.44 -37.36
N GLU A 381 8.07 17.34 -36.04
CA GLU A 381 7.19 18.19 -35.24
C GLU A 381 7.92 18.62 -33.95
N VAL A 382 7.78 19.88 -33.55
CA VAL A 382 8.40 20.41 -32.32
C VAL A 382 7.38 21.07 -31.40
N SER A 383 7.51 20.84 -30.11
CA SER A 383 6.68 21.49 -29.09
C SER A 383 7.47 21.70 -27.78
N PRO A 384 7.54 22.93 -27.24
CA PRO A 384 7.05 24.18 -27.83
C PRO A 384 7.84 24.59 -29.08
N THR A 385 7.24 25.37 -29.99
CA THR A 385 7.94 26.00 -31.12
C THR A 385 8.83 27.17 -30.70
N LYS A 386 8.61 27.71 -29.48
CA LYS A 386 9.37 28.81 -28.87
C LYS A 386 9.65 28.51 -27.40
N ILE A 387 10.91 28.63 -26.98
CA ILE A 387 11.38 28.31 -25.61
C ILE A 387 12.35 29.37 -25.06
N LEU A 388 12.60 29.35 -23.75
CA LEU A 388 13.73 30.06 -23.14
C LEU A 388 15.03 29.25 -23.32
N ALA A 389 16.17 29.94 -23.33
CA ALA A 389 17.47 29.26 -23.37
C ALA A 389 17.68 28.36 -22.15
N GLY A 390 18.08 27.10 -22.38
CA GLY A 390 18.25 26.09 -21.33
C GLY A 390 16.99 25.27 -21.01
N GLU A 391 15.83 25.59 -21.61
CA GLU A 391 14.64 24.74 -21.55
C GLU A 391 14.72 23.57 -22.54
N LYS A 392 13.87 22.56 -22.32
CA LYS A 392 13.76 21.37 -23.17
C LYS A 392 12.61 21.49 -24.16
N VAL A 393 12.91 21.43 -25.46
CA VAL A 393 11.93 21.26 -26.52
C VAL A 393 11.75 19.77 -26.84
N LYS A 394 10.50 19.32 -26.99
CA LYS A 394 10.18 17.99 -27.52
C LYS A 394 10.26 18.03 -29.04
N LEU A 395 11.05 17.12 -29.62
CA LEU A 395 11.10 16.83 -31.04
C LEU A 395 10.47 15.46 -31.28
N THR A 396 9.38 15.41 -32.07
CA THR A 396 8.82 14.18 -32.62
C THR A 396 9.38 13.97 -34.03
N ILE A 397 9.86 12.76 -34.31
CA ILE A 397 10.38 12.35 -35.61
C ILE A 397 9.54 11.17 -36.09
N LEU A 398 8.96 11.29 -37.28
CA LEU A 398 8.06 10.32 -37.88
C LEU A 398 8.63 9.89 -39.24
N ALA A 399 8.95 8.61 -39.39
CA ALA A 399 9.41 8.05 -40.66
C ALA A 399 8.32 8.17 -41.74
N SER A 400 8.66 8.61 -42.96
CA SER A 400 7.64 8.88 -43.98
C SER A 400 7.91 8.31 -45.38
N ASP A 401 6.82 8.14 -46.13
CA ASP A 401 6.83 7.85 -47.57
C ASP A 401 7.16 9.12 -48.41
N LYS A 402 7.15 8.98 -49.74
CA LYS A 402 7.39 10.08 -50.70
C LYS A 402 6.33 11.19 -50.67
N LYS A 403 5.17 10.97 -50.04
CA LYS A 403 4.06 11.91 -49.90
C LYS A 403 3.97 12.48 -48.47
N LYS A 404 4.97 12.21 -47.62
CA LYS A 404 5.06 12.56 -46.19
C LYS A 404 3.98 11.91 -45.28
N ASN A 405 3.40 10.78 -45.71
CA ASN A 405 2.56 9.92 -44.86
C ASN A 405 3.42 9.11 -43.87
N PHE A 406 2.91 8.86 -42.67
CA PHE A 406 3.62 8.14 -41.60
C PHE A 406 3.78 6.62 -41.88
N LEU A 407 4.92 6.05 -41.49
CA LEU A 407 5.26 4.64 -41.65
C LEU A 407 5.35 3.90 -40.30
N GLU A 408 4.20 3.49 -39.76
CA GLU A 408 4.02 2.81 -38.46
C GLU A 408 4.88 1.55 -38.22
N THR A 409 5.46 0.96 -39.27
CA THR A 409 6.27 -0.27 -39.21
C THR A 409 7.77 -0.05 -39.40
N TYR A 410 8.23 1.21 -39.47
CA TYR A 410 9.64 1.52 -39.75
C TYR A 410 10.54 1.45 -38.51
N ASN A 411 11.08 0.26 -38.22
CA ASN A 411 11.99 -0.01 -37.10
C ASN A 411 13.46 -0.06 -37.55
N GLN A 412 14.09 1.09 -37.77
CA GLN A 412 15.53 1.18 -38.10
C GLN A 412 16.21 2.40 -37.44
N SER A 413 17.54 2.35 -37.30
CA SER A 413 18.38 3.44 -36.80
C SER A 413 18.40 4.65 -37.75
N VAL A 414 18.41 5.85 -37.15
CA VAL A 414 18.46 7.18 -37.77
C VAL A 414 19.48 8.02 -36.99
N THR A 415 20.20 8.90 -37.67
CA THR A 415 21.32 9.68 -37.12
C THR A 415 20.91 11.16 -37.06
N ILE A 416 20.74 11.70 -35.87
CA ILE A 416 20.17 13.04 -35.64
C ILE A 416 21.30 13.97 -35.22
N SER A 417 21.57 15.00 -36.03
CA SER A 417 22.67 15.93 -35.81
C SER A 417 22.12 17.34 -35.60
N TYR A 418 22.42 17.95 -34.46
CA TYR A 418 22.07 19.34 -34.20
C TYR A 418 23.31 20.17 -33.86
N ALA A 419 23.33 21.41 -34.36
CA ALA A 419 24.43 22.33 -34.13
C ALA A 419 24.30 22.96 -32.74
N LYS A 420 25.37 22.90 -31.95
CA LYS A 420 25.46 23.50 -30.62
C LYS A 420 26.42 24.69 -30.67
N GLU A 421 25.97 25.74 -31.34
CA GLU A 421 26.75 26.95 -31.61
C GLU A 421 26.94 27.82 -30.34
N ASN A 422 27.77 27.31 -29.43
CA ASN A 422 28.86 28.06 -28.80
C ASN A 422 30.13 27.18 -28.74
N SER A 423 30.25 26.23 -29.69
CA SER A 423 31.42 25.40 -29.94
C SER A 423 31.39 24.95 -31.41
N ASN A 424 32.54 24.80 -32.05
CA ASN A 424 32.65 24.28 -33.43
C ASN A 424 32.49 22.75 -33.47
N LYS A 425 31.50 22.21 -32.77
CA LYS A 425 31.14 20.79 -32.71
C LYS A 425 29.62 20.63 -32.80
N SER A 426 29.16 19.86 -33.77
CA SER A 426 27.80 19.33 -33.79
C SER A 426 27.67 18.17 -32.82
N GLU A 427 26.57 18.11 -32.07
CA GLU A 427 26.21 16.92 -31.30
C GLU A 427 25.37 16.01 -32.20
N THR A 428 25.74 14.73 -32.27
CA THR A 428 25.04 13.73 -33.08
C THR A 428 24.58 12.58 -32.17
N ILE A 429 23.28 12.30 -32.22
CA ILE A 429 22.62 11.23 -31.47
C ILE A 429 22.10 10.21 -32.47
N GLU A 430 22.61 8.98 -32.39
CA GLU A 430 22.04 7.85 -33.11
C GLU A 430 20.85 7.29 -32.31
N THR A 431 19.74 7.01 -32.97
CA THR A 431 18.57 6.36 -32.35
C THR A 431 17.79 5.54 -33.35
N THR A 432 17.31 4.38 -32.92
CA THR A 432 16.26 3.64 -33.61
C THR A 432 14.92 4.37 -33.47
N LEU A 433 14.17 4.47 -34.57
CA LEU A 433 12.73 4.79 -34.52
C LEU A 433 11.97 3.53 -34.09
N GLN A 434 10.95 3.67 -33.25
CA GLN A 434 10.10 2.58 -32.77
C GLN A 434 8.69 2.79 -33.32
N SER A 435 8.20 1.80 -34.07
CA SER A 435 6.98 1.91 -34.88
C SER A 435 6.99 3.15 -35.79
N GLY A 436 8.16 3.47 -36.37
CA GLY A 436 8.36 4.67 -37.18
C GLY A 436 8.49 5.98 -36.40
N GLU A 437 8.19 6.04 -35.11
CA GLU A 437 8.26 7.26 -34.29
C GLU A 437 9.51 7.32 -33.40
N LYS A 438 10.01 8.52 -33.14
CA LYS A 438 10.86 8.80 -31.98
C LYS A 438 10.55 10.16 -31.38
N ASN A 439 10.45 10.18 -30.05
CA ASN A 439 10.42 11.40 -29.26
C ASN A 439 11.80 11.65 -28.64
N LEU A 440 12.35 12.84 -28.84
CA LEU A 440 13.54 13.36 -28.17
C LEU A 440 13.21 14.65 -27.40
N TYR A 441 14.03 14.95 -26.39
CA TYR A 441 13.96 16.20 -25.64
C TYR A 441 15.32 16.90 -25.72
N LEU A 442 15.41 17.92 -26.56
CA LEU A 442 16.65 18.66 -26.83
C LEU A 442 16.70 19.92 -25.96
N THR A 443 17.89 20.28 -25.46
CA THR A 443 18.09 21.51 -24.69
C THR A 443 18.83 22.52 -25.56
N LEU A 444 18.21 23.64 -25.89
CA LEU A 444 18.78 24.64 -26.82
C LEU A 444 19.15 25.91 -26.06
N ASN A 445 20.40 26.34 -26.22
CA ASN A 445 20.99 27.42 -25.41
C ASN A 445 21.34 28.68 -26.21
N LYS A 446 21.48 28.58 -27.54
CA LYS A 446 21.76 29.75 -28.40
C LYS A 446 20.48 30.56 -28.59
N ILE A 447 20.53 31.87 -28.30
CA ILE A 447 19.42 32.79 -28.55
C ILE A 447 19.20 32.94 -30.06
N GLY A 448 17.94 32.99 -30.49
CA GLY A 448 17.55 33.14 -31.89
C GLY A 448 16.91 31.89 -32.48
N LYS A 449 16.81 31.87 -33.82
CA LYS A 449 16.25 30.75 -34.57
C LYS A 449 17.28 29.62 -34.66
N ASN A 450 16.99 28.48 -34.03
CA ASN A 450 17.85 27.29 -34.00
C ASN A 450 17.32 26.27 -35.01
N THR A 451 18.18 25.70 -35.85
CA THR A 451 17.81 24.67 -36.84
C THR A 451 18.31 23.29 -36.40
N ILE A 452 17.41 22.32 -36.37
CA ILE A 452 17.68 20.91 -36.07
C ILE A 452 17.65 20.12 -37.38
N PHE A 453 18.59 19.18 -37.56
CA PHE A 453 18.69 18.33 -38.74
C PHE A 453 18.50 16.85 -38.36
N VAL A 454 17.73 16.11 -39.16
CA VAL A 454 17.50 14.68 -39.01
C VAL A 454 17.99 13.99 -40.28
N LYS A 455 18.95 13.06 -40.16
CA LYS A 455 19.63 12.44 -41.31
C LYS A 455 19.52 10.91 -41.30
N LYS A 456 19.35 10.33 -42.48
CA LYS A 456 19.66 8.90 -42.70
C LYS A 456 20.18 8.68 -44.11
N GLY A 457 21.44 8.26 -44.23
CA GLY A 457 22.12 8.19 -45.53
C GLY A 457 22.06 9.55 -46.22
N ASN A 458 21.41 9.59 -47.38
CA ASN A 458 21.25 10.81 -48.18
C ASN A 458 19.95 11.60 -47.88
N ILE A 459 19.05 11.07 -47.04
CA ILE A 459 17.83 11.78 -46.61
C ILE A 459 18.19 12.75 -45.49
N ILE A 460 17.84 14.03 -45.65
CA ILE A 460 17.98 15.09 -44.65
C ILE A 460 16.68 15.89 -44.58
N GLU A 461 16.13 16.05 -43.37
CA GLU A 461 14.97 16.90 -43.07
C GLU A 461 15.32 17.88 -41.95
N THR A 462 14.67 19.04 -41.90
CA THR A 462 15.00 20.09 -40.93
C THR A 462 13.76 20.72 -40.29
N ILE A 463 13.92 21.21 -39.06
CA ILE A 463 12.88 21.96 -38.35
C ILE A 463 13.51 23.02 -37.43
N THR A 464 12.81 24.13 -37.19
CA THR A 464 13.39 25.29 -36.51
C THR A 464 12.62 25.67 -35.25
N VAL A 465 13.35 25.91 -34.15
CA VAL A 465 12.81 26.31 -32.85
C VAL A 465 13.30 27.72 -32.52
N GLN A 466 12.42 28.59 -32.05
CA GLN A 466 12.79 29.95 -31.64
C GLN A 466 13.20 29.96 -30.17
N VAL A 467 14.47 30.15 -29.88
CA VAL A 467 14.97 30.39 -28.52
C VAL A 467 14.96 31.89 -28.26
N VAL A 468 14.50 32.31 -27.09
CA VAL A 468 14.56 33.72 -26.62
C VAL A 468 15.28 33.81 -25.28
N THR A 469 15.79 35.00 -24.97
CA THR A 469 16.41 35.28 -23.67
C THR A 469 15.38 35.18 -22.54
N PRO A 470 15.78 34.72 -21.35
CA PRO A 470 15.06 35.02 -20.12
C PRO A 470 14.85 36.55 -20.02
N LYS A 471 13.61 37.00 -19.83
CA LYS A 471 13.31 38.43 -19.78
C LYS A 471 13.76 39.00 -18.43
N ILE A 472 14.98 39.52 -18.39
CA ILE A 472 15.51 40.24 -17.22
C ILE A 472 14.71 41.54 -17.04
N THR A 473 14.16 41.75 -15.85
CA THR A 473 13.55 43.00 -15.43
C THR A 473 14.53 43.76 -14.55
N THR A 474 15.19 44.77 -15.11
CA THR A 474 16.10 45.67 -14.38
C THR A 474 15.93 47.11 -14.87
N GLN A 475 15.63 48.02 -13.95
CA GLN A 475 16.02 49.43 -14.08
C GLN A 475 17.48 49.60 -13.60
N PRO A 476 18.18 50.70 -13.95
CA PRO A 476 19.42 50.51 -14.70
C PRO A 476 20.71 50.98 -14.01
N GLU A 477 21.83 50.38 -14.47
CA GLU A 477 23.20 50.94 -14.53
C GLU A 477 23.88 51.26 -13.17
N VAL A 478 25.22 51.34 -13.03
CA VAL A 478 26.19 52.19 -13.76
C VAL A 478 27.63 51.60 -13.73
N THR A 479 28.37 51.81 -14.83
CA THR A 479 29.83 51.66 -15.10
C THR A 479 30.62 50.35 -14.90
N LYS A 480 31.26 49.98 -16.01
CA LYS A 480 32.61 49.38 -16.25
C LYS A 480 33.65 49.48 -15.11
N ILE A 481 34.62 48.54 -15.08
CA ILE A 481 36.05 48.78 -15.49
C ILE A 481 36.89 47.48 -15.49
N ALA A 482 37.81 47.39 -16.46
CA ALA A 482 39.03 46.55 -16.59
C ALA A 482 39.03 45.03 -16.33
N ALA A 483 39.95 44.36 -17.02
CA ALA A 483 40.40 42.99 -16.78
C ALA A 483 41.94 42.96 -16.77
N THR A 484 42.55 41.95 -16.16
CA THR A 484 43.94 41.55 -16.45
C THR A 484 44.11 40.05 -16.18
N GLU A 485 44.84 39.36 -17.05
CA GLU A 485 45.24 37.97 -16.88
C GLU A 485 46.57 37.88 -16.10
N HIS A 486 46.91 36.70 -15.57
CA HIS A 486 48.29 36.19 -15.65
C HIS A 486 48.33 34.67 -15.43
N THR A 487 49.41 34.02 -15.90
CA THR A 487 49.44 32.58 -16.21
C THR A 487 50.63 31.82 -15.61
N LEU A 488 50.40 30.52 -15.35
CA LEU A 488 51.36 29.40 -15.36
C LEU A 488 52.60 29.42 -14.42
N LYS A 489 52.78 28.33 -13.65
CA LYS A 489 53.79 27.28 -13.98
C LYS A 489 53.73 26.06 -13.02
N ASN A 490 54.19 24.91 -13.53
CA ASN A 490 54.33 23.65 -12.78
C ASN A 490 55.71 23.55 -12.10
N LYS A 491 55.84 22.68 -11.08
CA LYS A 491 57.09 21.93 -10.81
C LYS A 491 56.83 20.62 -10.05
N THR A 492 57.73 19.65 -10.19
CA THR A 492 57.63 18.27 -9.67
C THR A 492 58.98 17.84 -9.09
N ALA A 493 59.02 17.07 -7.99
CA ALA A 493 60.23 16.44 -7.40
C ALA A 493 59.89 15.28 -6.42
N SER A 494 60.91 14.58 -5.90
CA SER A 494 60.86 13.26 -5.19
C SER A 494 61.92 13.19 -4.06
N VAL A 495 62.04 12.19 -3.16
CA VAL A 495 61.48 10.81 -3.11
C VAL A 495 60.56 10.59 -1.87
N THR A 496 60.67 9.68 -0.88
CA THR A 496 61.63 8.62 -0.46
C THR A 496 60.90 7.54 0.39
N GLU A 497 61.48 6.35 0.59
CA GLU A 497 60.90 5.22 1.36
C GLU A 497 60.98 5.37 2.89
N ILE A 498 60.02 4.74 3.60
CA ILE A 498 60.15 4.28 5.00
C ILE A 498 59.47 2.87 5.12
N THR A 499 59.93 2.06 6.08
CA THR A 499 59.76 0.61 6.18
C THR A 499 58.45 0.08 6.83
N ASN A 500 58.30 -1.24 6.79
CA ASN A 500 57.18 -2.07 7.28
C ASN A 500 56.40 -1.55 8.51
N ILE A 501 55.08 -1.52 8.36
CA ILE A 501 54.07 -1.42 9.44
C ILE A 501 53.20 -2.70 9.36
N PRO A 502 52.71 -3.28 10.47
CA PRO A 502 51.87 -4.47 10.42
C PRO A 502 50.62 -4.28 9.55
N ILE A 503 50.22 -5.31 8.82
CA ILE A 503 48.97 -5.31 8.04
C ILE A 503 47.79 -5.42 9.01
N VAL A 504 47.40 -4.28 9.58
CA VAL A 504 46.11 -4.11 10.23
C VAL A 504 45.04 -4.34 9.16
N SER A 505 44.12 -5.27 9.41
CA SER A 505 42.95 -5.48 8.55
C SER A 505 42.27 -4.14 8.31
N PRO A 506 42.01 -3.72 7.06
CA PRO A 506 41.55 -2.36 6.78
C PRO A 506 40.29 -2.06 7.56
N ALA A 507 40.31 -0.94 8.29
CA ALA A 507 39.17 -0.46 9.05
C ALA A 507 37.92 -0.45 8.17
N LYS A 508 36.81 -0.95 8.67
CA LYS A 508 35.53 -0.93 7.96
C LYS A 508 34.68 0.19 8.52
N PHE A 509 33.97 0.88 7.64
CA PHE A 509 32.93 1.81 8.05
C PHE A 509 31.83 1.04 8.80
N ASN A 510 31.50 1.54 9.99
CA ASN A 510 30.50 0.98 10.89
C ASN A 510 29.23 1.83 10.83
N HIS A 511 29.31 3.09 11.28
CA HIS A 511 28.18 4.03 11.28
C HIS A 511 28.65 5.49 11.17
N PHE A 512 27.69 6.41 11.10
CA PHE A 512 27.92 7.85 11.26
C PHE A 512 27.47 8.31 12.64
N GLU A 513 28.16 9.30 13.19
CA GLU A 513 27.62 10.17 14.23
C GLU A 513 27.27 11.55 13.64
N ILE A 514 26.28 12.22 14.24
CA ILE A 514 25.95 13.62 13.98
C ILE A 514 26.05 14.35 15.31
N THR A 515 26.64 15.54 15.32
CA THR A 515 26.85 16.34 16.53
C THR A 515 26.59 17.83 16.23
N ASP A 516 25.93 18.55 17.14
CA ASP A 516 25.84 20.03 17.05
C ASP A 516 27.11 20.74 17.56
N THR A 517 27.12 22.08 17.50
CA THR A 517 28.22 22.92 18.02
C THR A 517 28.51 22.80 19.52
N HIS A 518 27.63 22.14 20.28
CA HIS A 518 27.71 22.02 21.74
C HIS A 518 27.98 20.58 22.20
N GLY A 519 28.14 19.62 21.27
CA GLY A 519 28.38 18.21 21.57
C GLY A 519 27.11 17.33 21.60
N ASN A 520 25.93 17.86 21.30
CA ASN A 520 24.69 17.08 21.36
C ASN A 520 24.52 16.19 20.12
N THR A 521 24.25 14.89 20.34
CA THR A 521 24.10 13.89 19.27
C THR A 521 22.64 13.51 18.96
N GLU A 522 21.75 13.48 19.96
CA GLU A 522 20.35 13.10 19.76
C GLU A 522 19.42 14.29 19.42
N LYS A 523 19.54 15.39 20.18
CA LYS A 523 18.59 16.52 20.16
C LYS A 523 19.31 17.86 20.38
N THR A 524 18.97 18.87 19.58
CA THR A 524 19.42 20.26 19.75
C THR A 524 18.24 21.24 19.66
N SER A 525 18.42 22.47 20.16
CA SER A 525 17.38 23.52 20.15
C SER A 525 17.94 24.86 19.69
N VAL A 526 17.26 25.53 18.75
CA VAL A 526 17.70 26.79 18.12
C VAL A 526 16.51 27.71 17.85
N LYS A 527 16.76 28.99 17.55
CA LYS A 527 15.76 30.01 17.21
C LYS A 527 15.58 30.13 15.69
N ILE A 528 14.50 30.77 15.24
CA ILE A 528 14.31 31.09 13.81
C ILE A 528 15.42 32.06 13.35
N GLY A 529 15.96 31.88 12.15
CA GLY A 529 17.06 32.69 11.61
C GLY A 529 18.44 32.32 12.16
N GLU A 530 18.52 31.49 13.21
CA GLU A 530 19.79 31.00 13.74
C GLU A 530 20.43 29.98 12.77
N LYS A 531 21.77 29.99 12.72
CA LYS A 531 22.56 29.05 11.94
C LYS A 531 22.99 27.88 12.82
N ILE A 532 22.39 26.72 12.58
CA ILE A 532 22.83 25.44 13.13
C ILE A 532 24.04 24.99 12.32
N THR A 533 25.18 24.79 12.97
CA THR A 533 26.30 24.06 12.38
C THR A 533 26.30 22.67 12.98
N VAL A 534 26.36 21.63 12.15
CA VAL A 534 26.52 20.25 12.59
C VAL A 534 27.79 19.65 12.00
N LYS A 535 28.42 18.81 12.80
CA LYS A 535 29.52 17.94 12.42
C LYS A 535 28.97 16.53 12.20
N ILE A 536 29.42 15.87 11.15
CA ILE A 536 29.10 14.48 10.82
C ILE A 536 30.40 13.72 10.77
N THR A 537 30.56 12.72 11.64
CA THR A 537 31.78 11.93 11.79
C THR A 537 31.52 10.53 11.25
N ALA A 538 32.38 10.04 10.35
CA ALA A 538 32.37 8.62 9.97
C ALA A 538 33.14 7.81 11.01
N ILE A 539 32.61 6.67 11.46
CA ILE A 539 33.18 5.86 12.53
C ILE A 539 33.39 4.41 12.07
N ASP A 540 34.48 3.79 12.53
CA ASP A 540 34.86 2.41 12.21
C ASP A 540 34.36 1.38 13.25
N ASP A 541 34.62 0.09 13.00
CA ASP A 541 34.28 -1.02 13.92
C ASP A 541 34.94 -0.90 15.32
N ASN A 542 35.90 0.02 15.51
CA ASN A 542 36.67 0.24 16.74
C ASN A 542 36.35 1.58 17.44
N ASN A 543 35.26 2.25 17.05
CA ASN A 543 34.89 3.60 17.49
C ASN A 543 35.98 4.68 17.23
N LYS A 544 36.75 4.54 16.15
CA LYS A 544 37.71 5.56 15.67
C LYS A 544 37.16 6.26 14.43
N ILE A 545 37.63 7.48 14.19
CA ILE A 545 37.27 8.26 13.01
C ILE A 545 37.73 7.52 11.75
N PHE A 546 36.77 7.07 10.94
CA PHE A 546 36.99 6.36 9.69
C PHE A 546 37.41 7.33 8.58
N LYS A 547 38.59 7.13 8.00
CA LYS A 547 39.19 8.02 7.00
C LYS A 547 39.50 7.27 5.71
N ASP A 548 38.56 7.33 4.76
CA ASP A 548 38.70 6.75 3.43
C ASP A 548 38.19 7.76 2.39
N SER A 549 39.11 8.27 1.55
CA SER A 549 38.78 9.21 0.46
C SER A 549 37.99 8.57 -0.68
N THR A 550 37.83 7.24 -0.67
CA THR A 550 36.97 6.52 -1.61
C THR A 550 35.51 6.41 -1.16
N TYR A 551 35.25 6.66 0.12
CA TYR A 551 33.92 6.78 0.72
C TYR A 551 33.42 8.25 0.64
N PRO A 552 32.09 8.51 0.62
CA PRO A 552 30.99 7.55 0.55
C PRO A 552 30.61 7.16 -0.89
N PRO A 553 29.84 6.08 -1.08
CA PRO A 553 29.41 5.63 -2.40
C PRO A 553 28.50 6.66 -3.12
N ARG A 554 28.42 6.54 -4.45
CA ARG A 554 27.52 7.36 -5.29
C ARG A 554 26.06 7.22 -4.82
N GLY A 555 25.51 8.30 -4.27
CA GLY A 555 24.12 8.33 -3.79
C GLY A 555 23.97 8.43 -2.27
N SER A 556 25.05 8.70 -1.52
CA SER A 556 24.92 9.16 -0.14
C SER A 556 24.48 10.63 -0.09
N TYR A 557 23.48 10.91 0.73
CA TYR A 557 22.89 12.24 0.89
C TYR A 557 22.71 12.57 2.38
N ILE A 558 22.94 13.83 2.73
CA ILE A 558 22.51 14.41 4.00
C ILE A 558 21.11 14.99 3.75
N ILE A 559 20.13 14.48 4.50
CA ILE A 559 18.72 14.86 4.37
C ILE A 559 18.37 15.74 5.56
N ALA A 560 18.19 17.04 5.30
CA ALA A 560 17.64 17.97 6.27
C ALA A 560 16.15 18.21 5.98
N VAL A 561 15.29 17.70 6.85
CA VAL A 561 13.83 17.88 6.79
C VAL A 561 13.42 19.03 7.69
N LYS A 562 12.67 19.99 7.14
CA LYS A 562 12.34 21.25 7.80
C LYS A 562 11.03 21.81 7.25
N ASN A 563 9.95 21.75 8.03
CA ASN A 563 8.65 22.35 7.72
C ASN A 563 8.16 21.99 6.30
N GLY A 564 8.04 20.70 6.01
CA GLY A 564 7.67 20.12 4.71
C GLY A 564 8.71 20.23 3.59
N LYS A 565 9.76 21.05 3.72
CA LYS A 565 10.86 21.13 2.76
C LYS A 565 11.97 20.14 3.11
N THR A 566 12.41 19.40 2.11
CA THR A 566 13.58 18.50 2.20
C THR A 566 14.75 19.12 1.44
N ASN A 567 15.76 19.57 2.16
CA ASN A 567 17.05 19.92 1.55
C ASN A 567 17.92 18.66 1.50
N VAL A 568 18.28 18.24 0.28
CA VAL A 568 19.08 17.04 0.02
C VAL A 568 20.47 17.48 -0.45
N LEU A 569 21.46 17.39 0.43
CA LEU A 569 22.86 17.69 0.09
C LEU A 569 23.56 16.39 -0.30
N GLN A 570 23.99 16.28 -1.56
CA GLN A 570 24.73 15.13 -2.04
C GLN A 570 26.17 15.16 -1.52
N VAL A 571 26.55 14.13 -0.77
CA VAL A 571 27.93 13.94 -0.34
C VAL A 571 28.73 13.37 -1.51
N ARG A 572 29.90 13.94 -1.79
CA ARG A 572 30.77 13.58 -2.90
C ARG A 572 31.91 12.69 -2.41
N LYS A 573 32.45 11.89 -3.34
CA LYS A 573 33.66 11.11 -3.11
C LYS A 573 34.82 12.06 -2.77
N GLY A 574 35.40 11.92 -1.58
CA GLY A 574 36.43 12.82 -1.07
C GLY A 574 35.98 13.78 0.05
N ASP A 575 34.67 14.02 0.20
CA ASP A 575 34.15 14.90 1.28
C ASP A 575 34.41 14.30 2.69
N LEU A 576 34.60 12.97 2.78
CA LEU A 576 34.98 12.24 4.00
C LEU A 576 36.49 11.91 4.08
N SER A 577 37.35 12.55 3.27
CA SER A 577 38.81 12.31 3.30
C SER A 577 39.46 12.65 4.65
N THR A 578 38.87 13.57 5.42
CA THR A 578 39.24 13.91 6.81
C THR A 578 38.61 12.97 7.85
N GLY A 579 37.57 12.22 7.46
CA GLY A 579 36.61 11.52 8.31
C GLY A 579 35.45 12.36 8.83
N GLU A 580 35.39 13.66 8.49
CA GLU A 580 34.47 14.63 9.10
C GLU A 580 33.89 15.61 8.06
N ILE A 581 32.57 15.78 8.05
CA ILE A 581 31.87 16.81 7.26
C ILE A 581 31.23 17.83 8.21
N THR A 582 31.35 19.12 7.88
CA THR A 582 30.59 20.19 8.54
C THR A 582 29.50 20.71 7.61
N VAL A 583 28.25 20.81 8.08
CA VAL A 583 27.14 21.41 7.32
C VAL A 583 26.42 22.48 8.14
N ILE A 584 26.06 23.58 7.48
CA ILE A 584 25.40 24.73 8.10
C ILE A 584 23.98 24.86 7.55
N PHE A 585 23.00 24.97 8.46
CA PHE A 585 21.58 25.12 8.15
C PHE A 585 21.02 26.34 8.89
N THR A 586 20.34 27.25 8.20
CA THR A 586 19.57 28.33 8.86
C THR A 586 18.16 27.84 9.19
N ALA A 587 17.58 28.20 10.34
CA ALA A 587 16.16 27.97 10.64
C ALA A 587 15.23 29.02 9.97
N GLU A 588 14.01 28.67 9.55
CA GLU A 588 13.05 29.59 8.86
C GLU A 588 11.68 29.71 9.55
N LYS A 589 11.21 28.66 10.24
CA LYS A 589 9.97 28.67 11.04
C LYS A 589 10.15 27.75 12.24
N ALA A 590 9.44 28.05 13.33
CA ALA A 590 9.34 27.19 14.49
C ALA A 590 8.64 25.87 14.14
N GLY A 591 8.99 24.80 14.85
CA GLY A 591 8.61 23.43 14.52
C GLY A 591 9.75 22.46 14.82
N ILE A 592 9.63 21.21 14.38
CA ILE A 592 10.64 20.18 14.56
C ILE A 592 11.23 19.80 13.19
N GLY A 593 12.55 19.74 13.12
CA GLY A 593 13.29 19.27 11.95
C GLY A 593 14.25 18.14 12.31
N PHE A 594 14.79 17.49 11.31
CA PHE A 594 15.74 16.39 11.48
C PHE A 594 16.87 16.50 10.46
N ILE A 595 18.09 16.17 10.86
CA ILE A 595 19.21 15.91 9.96
C ILE A 595 19.52 14.42 10.02
N LYS A 596 19.49 13.75 8.86
CA LYS A 596 19.73 12.31 8.74
C LYS A 596 20.81 11.99 7.71
N ILE A 597 21.70 11.05 8.04
CA ILE A 597 22.61 10.38 7.11
C ILE A 597 22.69 8.88 7.48
N ASN A 598 22.46 8.00 6.51
CA ASN A 598 22.27 6.54 6.70
C ASN A 598 21.34 6.23 7.88
N ASP A 599 21.85 5.78 9.03
CA ASP A 599 21.07 5.43 10.22
C ASP A 599 21.12 6.50 11.33
N ALA A 600 22.04 7.46 11.24
CA ALA A 600 22.22 8.52 12.23
C ALA A 600 21.17 9.64 12.05
N ILE A 601 20.60 10.13 13.16
CA ILE A 601 19.57 11.18 13.17
C ILE A 601 19.79 12.14 14.33
N LEU A 602 19.95 13.43 14.02
CA LEU A 602 19.88 14.53 15.01
C LEU A 602 18.52 15.22 14.86
N THR A 603 17.79 15.36 15.97
CA THR A 603 16.51 16.10 16.01
C THR A 603 16.74 17.56 16.41
N ILE A 604 16.02 18.48 15.77
CA ILE A 604 16.13 19.93 15.96
C ILE A 604 14.79 20.50 16.41
N ASN A 605 14.75 21.09 17.60
CA ASN A 605 13.62 21.89 18.06
C ASN A 605 13.84 23.36 17.68
N VAL A 606 13.07 23.88 16.71
CA VAL A 606 13.12 25.31 16.35
C VAL A 606 12.10 26.10 17.17
N GLN A 607 12.62 26.97 18.03
CA GLN A 607 11.86 27.90 18.88
C GLN A 607 11.44 29.16 18.11
N SER A 608 10.29 29.73 18.45
CA SER A 608 9.79 30.98 17.85
C SER A 608 10.53 32.22 18.34
N ASN A 609 10.80 33.19 17.44
CA ASN A 609 11.48 34.44 17.79
C ASN A 609 10.60 35.48 18.50
N THR A 610 9.27 35.31 18.48
CA THR A 610 8.40 36.09 19.36
C THR A 610 8.77 35.80 20.81
N PRO A 611 9.18 36.80 21.62
CA PRO A 611 9.19 36.61 23.06
C PRO A 611 7.76 36.23 23.48
N GLU A 612 7.62 35.11 24.17
CA GLU A 612 6.33 34.70 24.71
C GLU A 612 5.88 35.79 25.67
N LYS A 613 4.84 36.55 25.32
CA LYS A 613 4.21 37.47 26.25
C LYS A 613 3.56 36.61 27.33
N ILE A 614 4.29 36.40 28.42
CA ILE A 614 3.79 35.69 29.61
C ILE A 614 2.74 36.57 30.27
N GLU A 615 1.54 36.59 29.70
CA GLU A 615 0.35 36.96 30.44
C GLU A 615 0.12 35.88 31.48
N SER A 616 0.47 36.20 32.73
CA SER A 616 0.22 35.43 33.95
C SER A 616 -1.28 35.39 34.31
N ASN A 617 -2.13 35.19 33.31
CA ASN A 617 -3.58 35.04 33.40
C ASN A 617 -3.93 33.65 33.98
N ASN A 618 -3.64 33.49 35.27
CA ASN A 618 -3.72 32.28 36.11
C ASN A 618 -5.14 31.70 36.30
N ASN A 619 -6.06 31.88 35.35
CA ASN A 619 -7.39 31.26 35.40
C ASN A 619 -8.01 30.86 34.05
N LYS A 620 -7.30 30.99 32.92
CA LYS A 620 -7.84 30.53 31.62
C LYS A 620 -7.64 29.02 31.46
N LYS A 621 -8.64 28.22 31.91
CA LYS A 621 -8.67 26.76 31.75
C LYS A 621 -8.28 26.34 30.32
N LEU A 622 -7.47 25.28 30.21
CA LEU A 622 -7.02 24.74 28.93
C LEU A 622 -8.20 24.30 28.04
N PHE A 623 -9.13 23.56 28.64
CA PHE A 623 -10.47 23.25 28.15
C PHE A 623 -11.40 23.13 29.38
N THR A 624 -12.71 23.28 29.22
CA THR A 624 -13.66 23.32 30.35
C THR A 624 -13.64 22.05 31.21
N ASP A 625 -13.36 20.90 30.57
CA ASP A 625 -13.38 19.53 31.08
C ASP A 625 -11.99 18.87 31.25
N VAL A 626 -10.89 19.62 31.04
CA VAL A 626 -9.51 19.11 31.24
C VAL A 626 -8.81 19.91 32.34
N SER A 627 -8.74 19.32 33.54
CA SER A 627 -8.00 19.91 34.69
C SER A 627 -6.48 19.83 34.48
N ALA A 628 -5.74 20.69 35.18
CA ALA A 628 -4.27 20.63 35.24
C ALA A 628 -3.74 19.29 35.82
N SER A 629 -4.57 18.61 36.63
CA SER A 629 -4.31 17.28 37.18
C SER A 629 -4.68 16.12 36.25
N HIS A 630 -5.24 16.38 35.07
CA HIS A 630 -5.62 15.33 34.12
C HIS A 630 -4.36 14.63 33.59
N LYS A 631 -4.33 13.28 33.60
CA LYS A 631 -3.14 12.47 33.26
C LYS A 631 -2.47 12.83 31.91
N ASN A 632 -3.24 13.31 30.94
CA ASN A 632 -2.77 13.70 29.60
C ASN A 632 -2.71 15.24 29.41
N TYR A 633 -2.76 16.04 30.47
CA TYR A 633 -2.84 17.51 30.39
C TYR A 633 -1.68 18.12 29.59
N ASN A 634 -0.45 17.65 29.80
CA ASN A 634 0.73 18.16 29.10
C ASN A 634 0.69 17.87 27.59
N ALA A 635 0.28 16.66 27.20
CA ALA A 635 0.10 16.29 25.80
C ALA A 635 -1.01 17.12 25.12
N ILE A 636 -2.13 17.30 25.81
CA ILE A 636 -3.26 18.10 25.33
C ILE A 636 -2.85 19.59 25.22
N LYS A 637 -2.08 20.13 26.17
CA LYS A 637 -1.54 21.49 26.12
C LYS A 637 -0.59 21.68 24.94
N TYR A 638 0.35 20.75 24.78
CA TYR A 638 1.37 20.80 23.72
C TYR A 638 0.74 20.84 22.32
N LEU A 639 -0.14 19.88 22.01
CA LEU A 639 -0.77 19.81 20.68
C LEU A 639 -1.82 20.92 20.44
N LYS A 640 -2.40 21.49 21.51
CA LYS A 640 -3.25 22.70 21.39
C LYS A 640 -2.39 23.92 21.02
N ASN A 641 -1.24 24.10 21.66
CA ASN A 641 -0.32 25.20 21.35
C ASN A 641 0.24 25.12 19.92
N LEU A 642 0.37 23.90 19.37
CA LEU A 642 0.71 23.66 17.96
C LEU A 642 -0.49 23.77 17.00
N ASN A 643 -1.69 24.09 17.49
CA ASN A 643 -2.96 24.19 16.73
C ASN A 643 -3.43 22.89 16.04
N ILE A 644 -2.84 21.74 16.38
CA ILE A 644 -3.21 20.41 15.85
C ILE A 644 -4.58 19.98 16.39
N ILE A 645 -4.83 20.24 17.68
CA ILE A 645 -6.09 19.84 18.35
C ILE A 645 -6.89 21.04 18.85
N GLY A 646 -8.13 21.13 18.38
CA GLY A 646 -9.15 22.04 18.88
C GLY A 646 -10.08 21.39 19.91
N GLY A 647 -10.86 22.22 20.59
CA GLY A 647 -12.01 21.80 21.39
C GLY A 647 -13.29 21.71 20.56
N TYR A 648 -14.42 21.56 21.25
CA TYR A 648 -15.75 21.81 20.72
C TYR A 648 -16.20 23.23 21.07
N ASP A 649 -17.28 23.71 20.46
CA ASP A 649 -17.78 25.09 20.62
C ASP A 649 -18.24 25.40 22.06
N ASP A 650 -18.57 24.36 22.83
CA ASP A 650 -18.82 24.40 24.28
C ASP A 650 -17.55 24.56 25.15
N GLY A 651 -16.40 24.78 24.53
CA GLY A 651 -15.10 24.97 25.20
C GLY A 651 -14.46 23.70 25.77
N SER A 652 -15.07 22.53 25.56
CA SER A 652 -14.57 21.25 26.07
C SER A 652 -13.66 20.53 25.07
N PHE A 653 -12.82 19.61 25.56
CA PHE A 653 -12.00 18.72 24.73
C PHE A 653 -12.64 17.35 24.51
N LYS A 654 -13.49 16.90 25.44
CA LYS A 654 -14.11 15.56 25.50
C LYS A 654 -13.03 14.46 25.49
N PRO A 655 -12.10 14.43 26.47
CA PRO A 655 -10.89 13.58 26.46
C PRO A 655 -11.19 12.09 26.28
N ASN A 656 -12.28 11.61 26.90
CA ASN A 656 -12.70 10.20 26.86
C ASN A 656 -13.54 9.84 25.62
N LYS A 657 -13.89 10.79 24.74
CA LYS A 657 -14.62 10.49 23.49
C LYS A 657 -13.69 9.75 22.52
N THR A 658 -14.15 8.65 21.94
CA THR A 658 -13.44 7.95 20.86
C THR A 658 -13.47 8.72 19.55
N VAL A 659 -12.36 8.72 18.81
CA VAL A 659 -12.26 9.44 17.53
C VAL A 659 -12.67 8.58 16.33
N ASN A 660 -13.24 9.22 15.32
CA ASN A 660 -13.46 8.61 14.02
C ASN A 660 -12.18 8.62 13.15
N ARG A 661 -12.24 7.94 11.99
CA ARG A 661 -11.08 7.77 11.11
C ARG A 661 -10.62 9.05 10.44
N SER A 662 -11.50 10.02 10.16
CA SER A 662 -11.09 11.32 9.61
C SER A 662 -10.56 12.29 10.68
N GLU A 663 -11.15 12.32 11.87
CA GLU A 663 -10.63 13.03 13.06
C GLU A 663 -9.20 12.55 13.38
N ALA A 664 -9.00 11.22 13.48
CA ALA A 664 -7.69 10.63 13.75
C ALA A 664 -6.66 10.98 12.66
N LEU A 665 -7.04 10.86 11.38
CA LEU A 665 -6.15 11.13 10.27
C LEU A 665 -5.75 12.61 10.20
N LYS A 666 -6.67 13.56 10.44
CA LYS A 666 -6.35 15.00 10.51
C LYS A 666 -5.23 15.25 11.52
N MET A 667 -5.43 14.81 12.77
CA MET A 667 -4.50 15.08 13.86
C MET A 667 -3.13 14.43 13.63
N ILE A 668 -3.07 13.22 13.07
CA ILE A 668 -1.80 12.55 12.74
C ILE A 668 -1.04 13.28 11.63
N LEU A 669 -1.73 13.68 10.55
CA LEU A 669 -1.08 14.33 9.40
C LEU A 669 -0.58 15.74 9.75
N GLU A 670 -1.34 16.51 10.54
CA GLU A 670 -0.91 17.83 11.02
C GLU A 670 0.23 17.74 12.04
N ALA A 671 0.18 16.77 12.96
CA ALA A 671 1.24 16.60 13.96
C ALA A 671 2.59 16.16 13.37
N LEU A 672 2.56 15.53 12.20
CA LEU A 672 3.75 15.04 11.49
C LEU A 672 4.03 15.84 10.21
N ASP A 673 3.48 17.06 10.11
CA ASP A 673 3.67 18.05 9.03
C ASP A 673 3.58 17.46 7.60
N VAL A 674 2.57 16.63 7.38
CA VAL A 674 2.38 15.93 6.11
C VAL A 674 1.68 16.83 5.10
N SER A 675 2.33 17.07 3.95
CA SER A 675 1.83 17.97 2.91
C SER A 675 0.43 17.61 2.41
N ILE A 676 -0.56 18.43 2.77
CA ILE A 676 -1.96 18.29 2.35
C ILE A 676 -2.14 18.86 0.94
N THR A 677 -2.35 17.98 -0.03
CA THR A 677 -2.54 18.32 -1.44
C THR A 677 -4.03 18.45 -1.76
N LYS A 678 -4.42 19.54 -2.43
CA LYS A 678 -5.80 19.80 -2.88
C LYS A 678 -6.04 19.24 -4.29
N ASN A 679 -7.31 19.10 -4.66
CA ASN A 679 -7.76 18.75 -6.02
C ASN A 679 -7.22 17.39 -6.53
N LEU A 680 -6.94 16.45 -5.62
CA LEU A 680 -6.59 15.08 -5.97
C LEU A 680 -7.81 14.31 -6.50
N ASN A 681 -7.56 13.30 -7.35
CA ASN A 681 -8.62 12.38 -7.79
C ASN A 681 -9.15 11.56 -6.60
N ASN A 682 -10.47 11.45 -6.47
CA ASN A 682 -11.11 10.73 -5.37
C ASN A 682 -11.39 9.26 -5.76
N PRO A 683 -10.84 8.27 -5.04
CA PRO A 683 -11.13 6.86 -5.27
C PRO A 683 -12.29 6.33 -4.41
N PHE A 684 -12.86 7.14 -3.51
CA PHE A 684 -13.79 6.70 -2.47
C PHE A 684 -15.23 7.17 -2.72
N ASN A 685 -16.16 6.20 -2.69
CA ASN A 685 -17.59 6.40 -2.92
C ASN A 685 -18.32 7.11 -1.76
N ASP A 686 -17.71 7.15 -0.57
CA ASP A 686 -18.25 7.71 0.68
C ASP A 686 -17.45 8.92 1.20
N VAL A 687 -16.76 9.59 0.29
CA VAL A 687 -16.05 10.86 0.54
C VAL A 687 -16.52 11.87 -0.50
N SER A 688 -17.08 12.99 -0.05
CA SER A 688 -17.51 14.11 -0.90
C SER A 688 -16.37 15.09 -1.14
N SER A 689 -16.39 15.80 -2.27
CA SER A 689 -15.51 16.95 -2.50
C SER A 689 -15.79 18.13 -1.55
N GLN A 690 -16.94 18.12 -0.87
CA GLN A 690 -17.34 19.12 0.13
C GLN A 690 -17.02 18.69 1.57
N ASP A 691 -16.55 17.46 1.81
CA ASP A 691 -16.21 17.01 3.16
C ASP A 691 -14.97 17.73 3.68
N TRP A 692 -15.03 18.28 4.90
CA TRP A 692 -13.89 18.98 5.52
C TRP A 692 -12.61 18.12 5.57
N PHE A 693 -12.75 16.80 5.62
CA PHE A 693 -11.66 15.84 5.68
C PHE A 693 -11.11 15.40 4.31
N VAL A 694 -11.74 15.79 3.19
CA VAL A 694 -11.41 15.24 1.85
C VAL A 694 -9.93 15.34 1.51
N ASN A 695 -9.32 16.52 1.68
CA ASN A 695 -7.93 16.74 1.32
C ASN A 695 -6.96 15.92 2.18
N TYR A 696 -7.30 15.66 3.46
CA TYR A 696 -6.51 14.79 4.35
C TYR A 696 -6.60 13.32 3.92
N VAL A 697 -7.81 12.83 3.64
CA VAL A 697 -8.06 11.46 3.18
C VAL A 697 -7.38 11.18 1.84
N LEU A 698 -7.51 12.09 0.87
CA LEU A 698 -6.88 11.93 -0.45
C LEU A 698 -5.36 12.09 -0.41
N SER A 699 -4.82 13.00 0.43
CA SER A 699 -3.37 13.14 0.59
C SER A 699 -2.75 11.89 1.22
N ALA A 700 -3.37 11.34 2.26
CA ALA A 700 -2.93 10.09 2.88
C ALA A 700 -3.05 8.89 1.93
N TYR A 701 -4.08 8.85 1.09
CA TYR A 701 -4.23 7.80 0.07
C TYR A 701 -3.12 7.90 -1.00
N ASN A 702 -2.89 9.09 -1.54
CA ASN A 702 -1.85 9.32 -2.56
C ASN A 702 -0.44 9.02 -2.01
N GLN A 703 -0.21 9.29 -0.72
CA GLN A 703 1.03 8.94 0.00
C GLN A 703 1.06 7.49 0.54
N LYS A 704 0.04 6.67 0.25
CA LYS A 704 -0.10 5.26 0.67
C LYS A 704 -0.16 5.00 2.19
N ILE A 705 -0.44 6.04 2.97
CA ILE A 705 -0.67 5.95 4.43
C ILE A 705 -1.98 5.20 4.71
N VAL A 706 -2.99 5.37 3.86
CA VAL A 706 -4.29 4.67 3.93
C VAL A 706 -4.70 4.12 2.56
N GLY A 707 -5.47 3.02 2.52
CA GLY A 707 -5.94 2.38 1.29
C GLY A 707 -7.46 2.28 1.10
N GLY A 708 -8.26 2.61 2.13
CA GLY A 708 -9.70 2.37 2.13
C GLY A 708 -10.10 0.91 2.36
N TYR A 709 -11.27 0.52 1.84
CA TYR A 709 -11.88 -0.80 1.92
C TYR A 709 -12.20 -1.34 0.51
N ASN A 710 -12.32 -2.66 0.36
CA ASN A 710 -12.49 -3.36 -0.92
C ASN A 710 -13.84 -3.12 -1.63
N ASP A 711 -14.73 -2.32 -1.05
CA ASP A 711 -15.99 -1.83 -1.63
C ASP A 711 -15.87 -0.39 -2.19
N GLY A 712 -14.66 0.18 -2.18
CA GLY A 712 -14.42 1.56 -2.58
C GLY A 712 -14.81 2.59 -1.51
N THR A 713 -14.88 2.23 -0.23
CA THR A 713 -15.14 3.18 0.87
C THR A 713 -13.88 3.52 1.67
N PHE A 714 -13.87 4.66 2.36
CA PHE A 714 -12.89 5.04 3.38
C PHE A 714 -13.45 4.92 4.81
N ARG A 715 -14.77 5.02 4.95
CA ARG A 715 -15.59 5.01 6.17
C ARG A 715 -15.14 6.07 7.18
N PRO A 716 -15.17 7.37 6.81
CA PRO A 716 -14.61 8.46 7.62
C PRO A 716 -15.21 8.54 9.03
N ALA A 717 -16.54 8.42 9.14
CA ALA A 717 -17.27 8.50 10.40
C ALA A 717 -17.15 7.26 11.31
N LYS A 718 -16.59 6.14 10.83
CA LYS A 718 -16.35 4.94 11.66
C LYS A 718 -15.27 5.26 12.71
N THR A 719 -15.50 4.86 13.96
CA THR A 719 -14.47 4.86 15.02
C THR A 719 -13.21 4.13 14.57
N VAL A 720 -12.04 4.74 14.77
CA VAL A 720 -10.76 4.09 14.48
C VAL A 720 -10.42 3.10 15.60
N SER A 721 -10.02 1.87 15.27
CA SER A 721 -9.52 0.92 16.26
C SER A 721 -8.09 1.24 16.68
N ARG A 722 -7.64 0.80 17.85
CA ARG A 722 -6.29 1.06 18.35
C ARG A 722 -5.21 0.47 17.43
N ALA A 723 -5.47 -0.68 16.81
CA ALA A 723 -4.60 -1.24 15.78
C ALA A 723 -4.58 -0.39 14.49
N GLU A 724 -5.75 0.10 14.01
CA GLU A 724 -5.81 1.02 12.86
C GLU A 724 -5.06 2.33 13.14
N TYR A 725 -5.25 2.89 14.33
CA TYR A 725 -4.65 4.16 14.77
C TYR A 725 -3.12 4.08 14.84
N PHE A 726 -2.56 3.12 15.59
CA PHE A 726 -1.10 3.03 15.74
C PHE A 726 -0.41 2.69 14.42
N LYS A 727 -1.04 1.91 13.54
CA LYS A 727 -0.54 1.77 12.17
C LYS A 727 -0.44 3.12 11.46
N ILE A 728 -1.52 3.90 11.43
CA ILE A 728 -1.54 5.18 10.70
C ILE A 728 -0.51 6.14 11.29
N LEU A 729 -0.44 6.26 12.62
CA LEU A 729 0.54 7.10 13.32
C LEU A 729 1.99 6.74 12.95
N ILE A 730 2.38 5.48 13.14
CA ILE A 730 3.77 5.05 12.97
C ILE A 730 4.17 5.00 11.49
N ALA A 731 3.28 4.53 10.59
CA ALA A 731 3.53 4.56 9.15
C ALA A 731 3.65 6.00 8.60
N THR A 732 2.94 6.96 9.18
CA THR A 732 3.07 8.39 8.81
C THR A 732 4.42 8.96 9.26
N SER A 733 4.91 8.60 10.45
CA SER A 733 6.19 9.07 10.99
C SER A 733 7.42 8.57 10.21
N LYS A 734 7.27 7.50 9.42
CA LYS A 734 8.34 6.84 8.64
C LYS A 734 9.53 6.37 9.49
N LEU A 735 9.34 6.23 10.80
CA LEU A 735 10.33 5.66 11.71
C LEU A 735 10.53 4.16 11.40
N PRO A 736 11.76 3.64 11.54
CA PRO A 736 12.06 2.25 11.21
C PRO A 736 11.37 1.29 12.18
N LEU A 737 10.71 0.28 11.63
CA LEU A 737 10.23 -0.88 12.39
C LEU A 737 11.33 -1.95 12.43
N LYS A 738 11.38 -2.71 13.53
CA LYS A 738 12.31 -3.85 13.71
C LYS A 738 11.84 -5.13 12.99
N GLY A 739 10.79 -5.05 12.17
CA GLY A 739 10.10 -6.20 11.59
C GLY A 739 9.35 -7.03 12.64
N ILE A 740 8.98 -8.25 12.24
CA ILE A 740 8.13 -9.17 13.01
C ILE A 740 8.70 -9.39 14.43
N PRO A 741 7.93 -9.15 15.51
CA PRO A 741 8.43 -9.31 16.87
C PRO A 741 8.81 -10.75 17.19
N ALA A 742 9.95 -10.96 17.86
CA ALA A 742 10.42 -12.29 18.23
C ALA A 742 9.41 -13.05 19.12
N ASN A 743 8.70 -12.34 19.99
CA ASN A 743 7.68 -12.83 20.92
C ASN A 743 6.38 -12.03 20.76
N ASN A 744 5.28 -12.51 21.34
CA ASN A 744 4.02 -11.76 21.35
C ASN A 744 4.20 -10.42 22.11
N PRO A 745 3.95 -9.24 21.50
CA PRO A 745 4.12 -7.95 22.17
C PRO A 745 3.21 -7.78 23.40
N PHE A 746 2.01 -8.38 23.37
CA PHE A 746 1.01 -8.34 24.44
C PHE A 746 0.30 -9.68 24.55
N VAL A 747 -0.41 -9.92 25.66
CA VAL A 747 -1.13 -11.18 25.91
C VAL A 747 -2.19 -11.47 24.84
N ASP A 748 -2.86 -10.43 24.35
CA ASP A 748 -3.90 -10.48 23.31
C ASP A 748 -3.38 -10.26 21.88
N VAL A 749 -2.07 -10.09 21.69
CA VAL A 749 -1.46 -9.81 20.37
C VAL A 749 -0.43 -10.87 20.02
N ALA A 750 -0.86 -11.86 19.24
CA ALA A 750 0.05 -12.81 18.61
C ALA A 750 1.06 -12.08 17.71
N LYS A 751 2.34 -12.49 17.72
CA LYS A 751 3.39 -11.88 16.87
C LYS A 751 3.14 -11.94 15.36
N THR A 752 2.21 -12.80 14.93
CA THR A 752 1.73 -12.94 13.55
C THR A 752 0.51 -12.06 13.22
N SER A 753 0.05 -11.23 14.16
CA SER A 753 -0.98 -10.21 13.92
C SER A 753 -0.43 -9.12 13.00
N TRP A 754 -1.23 -8.63 12.06
CA TRP A 754 -0.81 -7.56 11.12
C TRP A 754 -0.36 -6.27 11.81
N PHE A 755 -0.74 -6.06 13.07
CA PHE A 755 -0.37 -4.91 13.89
C PHE A 755 0.66 -5.21 14.98
N ALA A 756 1.24 -6.42 15.01
CA ALA A 756 2.19 -6.81 16.05
C ALA A 756 3.42 -5.88 16.09
N GLU A 757 3.91 -5.45 14.93
CA GLU A 757 5.04 -4.52 14.82
C GLU A 757 4.70 -3.12 15.35
N TYR A 758 3.55 -2.56 14.96
CA TYR A 758 3.07 -1.28 15.47
C TYR A 758 2.79 -1.33 16.98
N ALA A 759 2.28 -2.45 17.49
CA ALA A 759 2.05 -2.67 18.92
C ALA A 759 3.37 -2.81 19.70
N GLN A 760 4.35 -3.58 19.18
CA GLN A 760 5.69 -3.69 19.75
C GLN A 760 6.38 -2.32 19.79
N PHE A 761 6.36 -1.57 18.68
CA PHE A 761 6.91 -0.22 18.60
C PHE A 761 6.24 0.73 19.59
N ALA A 762 4.92 0.73 19.68
CA ALA A 762 4.19 1.60 20.60
C ALA A 762 4.46 1.26 22.07
N LYS A 763 4.71 -0.02 22.38
CA LYS A 763 5.11 -0.51 23.70
C LYS A 763 6.54 -0.08 24.07
N GLU A 764 7.50 -0.31 23.18
CA GLU A 764 8.91 0.04 23.39
C GLU A 764 9.11 1.55 23.58
N ASN A 765 8.47 2.35 22.71
CA ASN A 765 8.50 3.81 22.78
C ASN A 765 7.49 4.40 23.77
N LYS A 766 6.84 3.58 24.60
CA LYS A 766 5.94 3.98 25.70
C LYS A 766 4.82 4.96 25.28
N LEU A 767 4.32 4.84 24.05
CA LEU A 767 3.37 5.80 23.45
C LEU A 767 2.03 5.87 24.20
N LEU A 768 1.65 4.80 24.90
CA LEU A 768 0.61 4.79 25.94
C LEU A 768 1.01 3.82 27.06
N ASN A 769 0.37 3.96 28.21
CA ASN A 769 0.35 2.91 29.22
C ASN A 769 -0.71 1.85 28.86
N PHE A 770 -0.29 0.81 28.13
CA PHE A 770 -1.14 -0.32 27.71
C PHE A 770 -1.34 -1.38 28.80
N GLY A 771 -0.48 -1.44 29.82
CA GLY A 771 -0.41 -2.60 30.73
C GLY A 771 -0.06 -3.89 29.98
N THR A 772 -0.80 -4.98 30.23
CA THR A 772 -0.54 -6.33 29.67
C THR A 772 -1.28 -6.64 28.37
N HIS A 773 -2.28 -5.83 28.00
CA HIS A 773 -3.16 -6.06 26.85
C HIS A 773 -3.21 -4.82 25.95
N PHE A 774 -3.11 -5.00 24.63
CA PHE A 774 -3.21 -3.89 23.67
C PHE A 774 -4.67 -3.49 23.40
N LEU A 775 -5.58 -4.46 23.41
CA LEU A 775 -6.99 -4.34 23.04
C LEU A 775 -7.17 -3.70 21.66
N GLY A 776 -6.52 -4.29 20.64
CA GLY A 776 -6.36 -3.70 19.30
C GLY A 776 -7.65 -3.37 18.54
N SER A 777 -8.79 -3.95 18.93
CA SER A 777 -10.12 -3.67 18.39
C SER A 777 -10.84 -2.49 19.07
N GLN A 778 -10.39 -2.04 20.24
CA GLN A 778 -10.98 -0.94 20.99
C GLN A 778 -10.82 0.40 20.24
N GLY A 779 -11.80 1.29 20.35
CA GLY A 779 -11.67 2.66 19.83
C GLY A 779 -10.69 3.50 20.66
N VAL A 780 -9.89 4.36 20.00
CA VAL A 780 -8.94 5.26 20.69
C VAL A 780 -9.62 6.57 21.08
N THR A 781 -9.40 7.02 22.32
CA THR A 781 -9.94 8.28 22.85
C THR A 781 -9.12 9.50 22.46
N ARG A 782 -9.73 10.70 22.44
CA ARG A 782 -9.05 11.96 22.10
C ARG A 782 -7.83 12.25 23.00
N ALA A 783 -7.88 11.86 24.27
CA ALA A 783 -6.73 11.98 25.17
C ALA A 783 -5.61 10.98 24.88
N GLU A 784 -5.93 9.73 24.50
CA GLU A 784 -4.92 8.76 24.05
C GLU A 784 -4.26 9.16 22.73
N VAL A 785 -5.03 9.73 21.79
CA VAL A 785 -4.48 10.28 20.54
C VAL A 785 -3.48 11.40 20.85
N ALA A 786 -3.87 12.34 21.73
CA ALA A 786 -2.98 13.42 22.13
C ALA A 786 -1.71 12.90 22.81
N GLU A 787 -1.84 11.96 23.75
CA GLU A 787 -0.70 11.38 24.47
C GLU A 787 0.27 10.65 23.53
N SER A 788 -0.24 9.78 22.66
CA SER A 788 0.62 8.96 21.79
C SER A 788 1.27 9.74 20.65
N ILE A 789 0.65 10.84 20.18
CA ILE A 789 1.32 11.81 19.31
C ILE A 789 2.40 12.56 20.11
N TYR A 790 2.10 13.05 21.31
CA TYR A 790 3.07 13.76 22.15
C TYR A 790 4.31 12.92 22.49
N GLN A 791 4.14 11.67 22.94
CA GLN A 791 5.25 10.77 23.27
C GLN A 791 6.05 10.31 22.03
N LEU A 792 5.47 10.36 20.82
CA LEU A 792 6.18 10.06 19.57
C LEU A 792 7.05 11.24 19.08
N ILE A 793 6.64 12.46 19.42
CA ILE A 793 7.29 13.71 19.00
C ILE A 793 8.37 14.19 19.99
N LYS A 794 8.27 13.77 21.26
CA LYS A 794 9.06 14.24 22.40
C LYS A 794 10.54 13.84 22.37
#